data_AF-A0A8C9XXX4-F1
#
_entry.id   AF-A0A8C9XXX4-F1
#
_cell.length_a   1.000
_cell.length_b   1.000
_cell.length_c   1.000
_cell.angle_alpha   90.00
_cell.angle_beta   90.00
_cell.angle_gamma   90.00
#
_symmetry.space_group_name_H-M   'P 1'
#
loop_
_entity.id
_entity.type
_entity.pdbx_description
1 polymer ?
#
loop_
_entity_poly.entity_id
_entity_poly.type
_entity_poly.pdbx_seq_one_letter_code
_entity_poly.pdbx_strand_id
1 'polypeptide(L)'
;MFIIGLLSVLWPALNGVWSFNIYAEHPTVYRGPDGSYFGYSVDFYQPTSDSNTFSVLVGAPKANTSQPGIVEAGAVYYCPWPGHPDSCRQIPFDNSNNRMIKVNGTREPLEFKSHQWFGASVRTHKGKVVACAPLYHWRTVKLSGEKDPVGTCYVAVQNFSAYAEYSPCRTNDPDPEGQGFCQAGFSVDFTKVKIAAAIMASYFGYSVAVTDLNGDGTDDVLVGAPLYMEREMESKPREVGRVYLYLQMAPLTFSKPVALTGTHTFGRFGTSIAPLGDINQDGYNDVAVGCPFGGEERGGRVLIFNGNRDVSAQGLTMSQELRAARTPSGSLPGYGFTLRGGQDLDNNQYPGKYSHSAYILLDCGDDNICIPDLQLSATMDRSELVIGDDNLVMLTITAMNRGEGAYETELHTLIPLEADYIGVTRRVESLSQLNCEYKMVNESRMVVCDLGNPMVAGTELSVGLRFSVQRLEDAGPKITVFSLFRVSHPSQVVLPFPHWEPKEKPVKEDDVGPQVTHIYELHNFGPSSIREAELQVGWPSRFRDENLLYAMEIQTDGPISCRTNTSLNPLASHTCTFSQETKPNHSLVCNVFPLSVFSPQNCTNISCLRIMCIVGRLDRGQSAVVKIRSRLWAHTFLQRRNDPYILNSTVSFMVTALPYRIQPSTLPQHTTSVRCRWGPWWYGGTPDVSFAVPLWVIILAILLGLLVLAMLTLAMWKVHTH
;
A
#
# COMPACT_ATOMS: atom_id res chain seq x y z
N MET A 1 64.13 -47.15 14.95
CA MET A 1 63.58 -46.51 16.17
C MET A 1 63.67 -45.01 15.91
N PHE A 2 62.53 -44.31 15.92
CA PHE A 2 62.16 -43.15 15.08
C PHE A 2 61.74 -43.58 13.67
N ILE A 3 60.57 -43.09 13.23
CA ILE A 3 59.69 -43.60 12.16
C ILE A 3 58.81 -44.77 12.66
N ILE A 4 57.48 -44.63 12.48
CA ILE A 4 56.34 -45.39 13.07
C ILE A 4 55.78 -44.76 14.37
N GLY A 5 55.31 -43.52 14.29
CA GLY A 5 54.64 -42.89 15.43
C GLY A 5 53.83 -41.62 15.14
N LEU A 6 53.38 -41.41 13.89
CA LEU A 6 52.56 -40.24 13.53
C LEU A 6 51.72 -40.44 12.26
N LEU A 7 51.19 -41.66 12.09
CA LEU A 7 50.31 -42.03 10.96
C LEU A 7 48.86 -42.28 11.40
N SER A 8 48.42 -41.68 12.51
CA SER A 8 47.06 -41.91 13.04
C SER A 8 46.35 -40.66 13.59
N VAL A 9 46.71 -39.44 13.16
CA VAL A 9 45.94 -38.22 13.47
C VAL A 9 45.73 -37.32 12.23
N LEU A 10 45.73 -37.91 11.03
CA LEU A 10 45.31 -37.24 9.79
C LEU A 10 43.88 -37.67 9.44
N TRP A 11 42.92 -37.28 10.29
CA TRP A 11 41.48 -37.12 10.03
C TRP A 11 40.85 -36.69 11.38
N PRO A 12 40.03 -35.62 11.51
CA PRO A 12 39.36 -34.79 10.51
C PRO A 12 39.70 -33.28 10.63
N ALA A 13 39.54 -32.51 9.54
CA ALA A 13 39.08 -31.11 9.50
C ALA A 13 39.43 -30.47 8.14
N LEU A 14 39.27 -31.22 7.05
CA LEU A 14 38.93 -30.63 5.76
C LEU A 14 37.42 -30.35 5.80
N ASN A 15 37.03 -29.22 6.38
CA ASN A 15 35.74 -28.56 6.16
C ASN A 15 36.11 -27.08 6.17
N GLY A 16 36.34 -26.43 5.04
CA GLY A 16 35.35 -26.21 4.00
C GLY A 16 35.05 -24.72 4.02
N VAL A 17 35.52 -24.00 3.01
CA VAL A 17 35.35 -22.55 2.77
C VAL A 17 34.08 -22.36 1.91
N TRP A 18 32.96 -21.74 2.34
CA TRP A 18 31.70 -21.79 1.51
C TRP A 18 30.69 -20.61 1.59
N SER A 19 30.42 -19.92 0.46
CA SER A 19 29.73 -18.64 0.00
C SER A 19 28.25 -18.28 0.36
N PHE A 20 27.92 -17.03 0.75
CA PHE A 20 26.59 -16.49 1.18
C PHE A 20 25.46 -16.32 0.13
N ASN A 21 25.48 -17.02 -1.01
CA ASN A 21 24.56 -16.77 -2.11
C ASN A 21 24.31 -18.01 -3.00
N ILE A 22 23.19 -18.05 -3.73
CA ILE A 22 22.94 -19.09 -4.75
C ILE A 22 24.11 -19.04 -5.73
N TYR A 23 24.85 -20.16 -5.81
CA TYR A 23 26.06 -20.25 -6.61
C TYR A 23 25.74 -20.23 -8.10
N ALA A 24 25.81 -19.03 -8.70
CA ALA A 24 25.39 -18.77 -10.07
C ALA A 24 26.47 -19.07 -11.13
N GLU A 25 27.71 -19.38 -10.73
CA GLU A 25 28.84 -19.54 -11.66
C GLU A 25 28.85 -20.91 -12.37
N HIS A 26 28.33 -21.97 -11.75
CA HIS A 26 28.29 -23.31 -12.32
C HIS A 26 26.89 -23.95 -12.26
N PRO A 27 25.90 -23.42 -13.01
CA PRO A 27 24.58 -24.02 -13.07
C PRO A 27 24.59 -25.32 -13.89
N THR A 28 23.78 -26.28 -13.47
CA THR A 28 23.44 -27.43 -14.33
C THR A 28 22.35 -27.01 -15.33
N VAL A 29 22.63 -27.15 -16.62
CA VAL A 29 21.75 -26.68 -17.69
C VAL A 29 21.20 -27.88 -18.46
N TYR A 30 19.88 -28.03 -18.51
CA TYR A 30 19.18 -29.00 -19.36
C TYR A 30 18.70 -28.35 -20.67
N ARG A 31 18.68 -29.11 -21.76
CA ARG A 31 18.19 -28.66 -23.06
C ARG A 31 17.12 -29.61 -23.60
N GLY A 32 16.17 -29.04 -24.33
CA GLY A 32 15.15 -29.78 -25.07
C GLY A 32 15.10 -29.36 -26.54
N PRO A 33 14.21 -29.96 -27.34
CA PRO A 33 14.12 -29.67 -28.77
C PRO A 33 13.78 -28.20 -29.06
N ASP A 34 14.36 -27.63 -30.11
CA ASP A 34 14.10 -26.25 -30.51
C ASP A 34 12.61 -26.02 -30.85
N GLY A 35 12.07 -24.88 -30.42
CA GLY A 35 10.66 -24.52 -30.64
C GLY A 35 9.63 -25.29 -29.80
N SER A 36 10.06 -26.26 -29.00
CA SER A 36 9.17 -27.07 -28.15
C SER A 36 8.65 -26.37 -26.89
N TYR A 37 9.21 -25.19 -26.58
CA TYR A 37 9.03 -24.47 -25.32
C TYR A 37 9.43 -25.32 -24.10
N PHE A 38 10.49 -26.11 -24.23
CA PHE A 38 11.11 -26.81 -23.11
C PHE A 38 11.47 -25.83 -22.00
N GLY A 39 11.00 -26.10 -20.78
CA GLY A 39 11.15 -25.19 -19.64
C GLY A 39 9.96 -24.26 -19.42
N TYR A 40 8.84 -24.45 -20.13
CA TYR A 40 7.62 -23.68 -19.91
C TYR A 40 7.02 -23.94 -18.51
N SER A 41 7.09 -25.20 -18.05
CA SER A 41 6.79 -25.59 -16.67
C SER A 41 7.88 -26.51 -16.15
N VAL A 42 8.16 -26.43 -14.86
CA VAL A 42 9.17 -27.26 -14.19
C VAL A 42 8.63 -27.70 -12.83
N ASP A 43 9.09 -28.86 -12.34
CA ASP A 43 8.89 -29.29 -10.96
C ASP A 43 9.92 -30.33 -10.53
N PHE A 44 10.14 -30.48 -9.22
CA PHE A 44 10.98 -31.53 -8.68
C PHE A 44 10.21 -32.84 -8.60
N TYR A 45 10.85 -33.97 -8.86
CA TYR A 45 10.25 -35.29 -8.78
C TYR A 45 11.10 -36.21 -7.92
N GLN A 46 10.43 -36.79 -6.93
CA GLN A 46 10.95 -37.81 -6.05
C GLN A 46 10.03 -39.05 -6.17
N PRO A 47 10.53 -40.19 -6.69
CA PRO A 47 9.70 -41.37 -6.94
C PRO A 47 9.10 -41.98 -5.67
N THR A 48 9.85 -41.93 -4.57
CA THR A 48 9.51 -42.49 -3.26
C THR A 48 9.98 -41.53 -2.17
N SER A 49 9.18 -41.35 -1.12
CA SER A 49 9.51 -40.46 -0.01
C SER A 49 10.81 -40.82 0.71
N ASP A 50 11.22 -42.09 0.63
CA ASP A 50 12.43 -42.62 1.27
C ASP A 50 13.68 -42.62 0.36
N SER A 51 13.53 -42.28 -0.93
CA SER A 51 14.67 -42.26 -1.85
C SER A 51 15.34 -40.88 -1.85
N ASN A 52 16.64 -40.81 -1.53
CA ASN A 52 17.45 -39.58 -1.63
C ASN A 52 17.75 -39.12 -3.08
N THR A 53 17.12 -39.73 -4.08
CA THR A 53 17.33 -39.42 -5.49
C THR A 53 16.26 -38.46 -5.99
N PHE A 54 16.67 -37.24 -6.32
CA PHE A 54 15.80 -36.25 -6.96
C PHE A 54 15.97 -36.27 -8.48
N SER A 55 14.97 -35.78 -9.18
CA SER A 55 15.01 -35.55 -10.62
C SER A 55 14.14 -34.34 -10.94
N VAL A 56 14.34 -33.75 -12.12
CA VAL A 56 13.58 -32.58 -12.56
C VAL A 56 12.62 -33.02 -13.65
N LEU A 57 11.36 -32.62 -13.55
CA LEU A 57 10.39 -32.74 -14.63
C LEU A 57 10.28 -31.41 -15.36
N VAL A 58 10.30 -31.47 -16.69
CA VAL A 58 10.24 -30.28 -17.54
C VAL A 58 9.13 -30.42 -18.57
N GLY A 59 8.17 -29.51 -18.54
CA GLY A 59 7.11 -29.40 -19.53
C GLY A 59 7.57 -28.66 -20.79
N ALA A 60 7.15 -29.16 -21.94
CA ALA A 60 7.43 -28.63 -23.26
C ALA A 60 6.14 -28.67 -24.11
N PRO A 61 5.25 -27.67 -23.98
CA PRO A 61 3.89 -27.72 -24.53
C PRO A 61 3.82 -27.76 -26.06
N LYS A 62 4.89 -27.39 -26.77
CA LYS A 62 4.96 -27.44 -28.23
C LYS A 62 5.82 -28.59 -28.76
N ALA A 63 6.25 -29.51 -27.89
CA ALA A 63 7.04 -30.66 -28.32
C ALA A 63 6.23 -31.57 -29.27
N ASN A 64 6.89 -32.08 -30.30
CA ASN A 64 6.35 -33.18 -31.10
C ASN A 64 6.47 -34.49 -30.33
N THR A 65 5.53 -35.39 -30.56
CA THR A 65 5.45 -36.69 -29.89
C THR A 65 5.39 -37.81 -30.92
N SER A 66 5.48 -39.06 -30.45
CA SER A 66 5.31 -40.27 -31.27
C SER A 66 3.84 -40.58 -31.61
N GLN A 67 2.90 -39.71 -31.23
CA GLN A 67 1.47 -39.92 -31.48
C GLN A 67 1.16 -39.82 -32.98
N PRO A 68 0.51 -40.84 -33.58
CA PRO A 68 0.30 -40.89 -35.01
C PRO A 68 -0.72 -39.83 -35.45
N GLY A 69 -0.30 -38.96 -36.38
CA GLY A 69 -1.17 -37.92 -36.97
C GLY A 69 -1.43 -36.71 -36.07
N ILE A 70 -0.70 -36.56 -34.96
CA ILE A 70 -0.80 -35.43 -34.04
C ILE A 70 0.45 -34.54 -34.19
N VAL A 71 0.24 -33.22 -34.24
CA VAL A 71 1.30 -32.22 -34.40
C VAL A 71 1.37 -31.34 -33.16
N GLU A 72 2.58 -31.07 -32.66
CA GLU A 72 2.82 -30.25 -31.45
C GLU A 72 1.88 -30.62 -30.30
N ALA A 73 1.78 -31.93 -30.00
CA ALA A 73 0.91 -32.39 -28.91
C ALA A 73 1.35 -31.83 -27.55
N GLY A 74 2.65 -31.54 -27.41
CA GLY A 74 3.29 -31.22 -26.15
C GLY A 74 3.74 -32.47 -25.39
N ALA A 75 4.74 -32.32 -24.53
CA ALA A 75 5.32 -33.41 -23.76
C ALA A 75 5.85 -32.97 -22.40
N VAL A 76 6.10 -33.94 -21.52
CA VAL A 76 6.84 -33.77 -20.28
C VAL A 76 8.10 -34.63 -20.33
N TYR A 77 9.22 -34.07 -19.94
CA TYR A 77 10.52 -34.69 -19.92
C TYR A 77 10.95 -35.01 -18.48
N TYR A 78 11.60 -36.15 -18.30
CA TYR A 78 12.28 -36.57 -17.10
C TYR A 78 13.76 -36.27 -17.23
N CYS A 79 14.32 -35.45 -16.36
CA CYS A 79 15.73 -35.09 -16.32
C CYS A 79 16.36 -35.61 -15.02
N PRO A 80 17.27 -36.59 -15.08
CA PRO A 80 17.92 -37.13 -13.88
C PRO A 80 18.85 -36.10 -13.23
N TRP A 81 18.93 -36.08 -11.90
CA TRP A 81 19.86 -35.23 -11.15
C TRP A 81 20.87 -36.08 -10.36
N PRO A 82 22.19 -35.77 -10.43
CA PRO A 82 22.82 -34.81 -11.34
C PRO A 82 22.83 -35.33 -12.79
N GLY A 83 22.69 -34.43 -13.76
CA GLY A 83 22.54 -34.80 -15.17
C GLY A 83 23.32 -33.89 -16.12
N HIS A 84 23.64 -34.41 -17.30
CA HIS A 84 24.20 -33.64 -18.42
C HIS A 84 23.10 -32.96 -19.25
N PRO A 85 23.43 -31.96 -20.10
CA PRO A 85 22.44 -31.20 -20.85
C PRO A 85 21.42 -32.02 -21.65
N ASP A 86 21.85 -33.16 -22.20
CA ASP A 86 21.03 -34.04 -23.05
C ASP A 86 20.48 -35.28 -22.31
N SER A 87 20.55 -35.29 -20.98
CA SER A 87 20.10 -36.44 -20.16
C SER A 87 18.58 -36.55 -20.00
N CYS A 88 17.83 -35.56 -20.49
CA CYS A 88 16.37 -35.51 -20.39
C CYS A 88 15.70 -36.46 -21.38
N ARG A 89 14.76 -37.28 -20.90
CA ARG A 89 13.98 -38.22 -21.73
C ARG A 89 12.50 -37.89 -21.69
N GLN A 90 11.82 -37.98 -22.83
CA GLN A 90 10.37 -37.78 -22.89
C GLN A 90 9.62 -38.90 -22.14
N ILE A 91 8.62 -38.52 -21.34
CA ILE A 91 7.74 -39.46 -20.64
C ILE A 91 6.54 -39.79 -21.55
N PRO A 92 6.27 -41.07 -21.84
CA PRO A 92 5.18 -41.48 -22.73
C PRO A 92 3.83 -41.53 -22.00
N PHE A 93 3.23 -40.36 -21.72
CA PHE A 93 1.92 -40.26 -21.07
C PHE A 93 0.76 -40.80 -21.94
N ASP A 94 0.77 -40.47 -23.23
CA ASP A 94 -0.22 -40.92 -24.21
C ASP A 94 0.43 -41.07 -25.59
N ASN A 95 0.36 -42.28 -26.15
CA ASN A 95 0.85 -42.60 -27.49
C ASN A 95 -0.30 -42.84 -28.49
N SER A 96 -1.54 -42.61 -28.08
CA SER A 96 -2.73 -42.85 -28.90
C SER A 96 -3.06 -41.67 -29.82
N ASN A 97 -3.73 -41.98 -30.93
CA ASN A 97 -4.36 -40.97 -31.81
C ASN A 97 -5.61 -40.38 -31.13
N ASN A 98 -6.25 -39.43 -31.79
CA ASN A 98 -7.59 -38.95 -31.45
C ASN A 98 -8.60 -40.10 -31.40
N ARG A 99 -9.35 -40.21 -30.30
CA ARG A 99 -10.56 -41.04 -30.21
C ARG A 99 -11.56 -40.64 -31.31
N MET A 100 -12.23 -41.64 -31.88
CA MET A 100 -13.20 -41.46 -32.96
C MET A 100 -14.59 -41.87 -32.50
N ILE A 101 -15.60 -41.11 -32.89
CA ILE A 101 -17.02 -41.43 -32.69
C ILE A 101 -17.69 -41.72 -34.04
N LYS A 102 -18.73 -42.54 -34.04
CA LYS A 102 -19.60 -42.73 -35.20
C LYS A 102 -20.77 -41.76 -35.09
N VAL A 103 -20.85 -40.77 -35.98
CA VAL A 103 -21.97 -39.84 -36.10
C VAL A 103 -22.57 -40.04 -37.48
N ASN A 104 -23.87 -40.35 -37.59
CA ASN A 104 -24.57 -40.57 -38.87
C ASN A 104 -23.86 -41.54 -39.86
N GLY A 105 -23.12 -42.54 -39.36
CA GLY A 105 -22.43 -43.54 -40.18
C GLY A 105 -21.00 -43.16 -40.60
N THR A 106 -20.58 -41.90 -40.44
CA THR A 106 -19.19 -41.45 -40.66
C THR A 106 -18.37 -41.55 -39.36
N ARG A 107 -17.09 -41.95 -39.48
CA ARG A 107 -16.15 -41.94 -38.35
C ARG A 107 -15.53 -40.55 -38.27
N GLU A 108 -15.81 -39.84 -37.19
CA GLU A 108 -15.35 -38.47 -36.99
C GLU A 108 -14.56 -38.37 -35.68
N PRO A 109 -13.56 -37.48 -35.59
CA PRO A 109 -12.78 -37.30 -34.37
C PRO A 109 -13.64 -36.74 -33.25
N LEU A 110 -13.51 -37.35 -32.07
CA LEU A 110 -14.20 -36.96 -30.83
C LEU A 110 -13.32 -36.03 -29.98
N GLU A 111 -12.01 -36.17 -30.09
CA GLU A 111 -11.02 -35.32 -29.42
C GLU A 111 -9.99 -34.82 -30.42
N PHE A 112 -9.32 -33.71 -30.11
CA PHE A 112 -8.24 -33.16 -30.92
C PHE A 112 -7.04 -32.83 -30.04
N LYS A 113 -5.98 -33.61 -30.22
CA LYS A 113 -4.74 -33.51 -29.44
C LYS A 113 -3.67 -32.63 -30.08
N SER A 114 -3.83 -32.25 -31.35
CA SER A 114 -2.84 -31.37 -32.01
C SER A 114 -2.89 -29.98 -31.40
N HIS A 115 -1.72 -29.41 -31.10
CA HIS A 115 -1.58 -28.11 -30.41
C HIS A 115 -2.34 -28.03 -29.06
N GLN A 116 -2.53 -29.16 -28.37
CA GLN A 116 -3.24 -29.20 -27.09
C GLN A 116 -2.44 -28.60 -25.91
N TRP A 117 -1.16 -28.31 -26.12
CA TRP A 117 -0.24 -27.76 -25.12
C TRP A 117 -0.02 -28.68 -23.91
N PHE A 118 0.13 -29.99 -24.14
CA PHE A 118 0.39 -30.94 -23.06
C PHE A 118 1.77 -30.68 -22.42
N GLY A 119 1.81 -30.55 -21.09
CA GLY A 119 3.01 -30.12 -20.35
C GLY A 119 3.09 -28.61 -20.15
N ALA A 120 2.02 -27.85 -20.46
CA ALA A 120 1.93 -26.44 -20.08
C ALA A 120 1.93 -26.24 -18.56
N SER A 121 1.37 -27.21 -17.81
CA SER A 121 1.48 -27.27 -16.36
C SER A 121 1.91 -28.68 -15.94
N VAL A 122 2.85 -28.74 -15.00
CA VAL A 122 3.37 -29.98 -14.41
C VAL A 122 3.50 -29.77 -12.91
N ARG A 123 2.96 -30.72 -12.13
CA ARG A 123 3.07 -30.74 -10.66
C ARG A 123 3.36 -32.12 -10.14
N THR A 124 4.12 -32.22 -9.06
CA THR A 124 4.35 -33.49 -8.36
C THR A 124 3.95 -33.41 -6.89
N HIS A 125 3.49 -34.53 -6.34
CA HIS A 125 3.27 -34.68 -4.91
C HIS A 125 3.37 -36.15 -4.52
N LYS A 126 4.31 -36.48 -3.62
CA LYS A 126 4.49 -37.84 -3.07
C LYS A 126 4.56 -38.93 -4.15
N GLY A 127 5.40 -38.72 -5.16
CA GLY A 127 5.60 -39.65 -6.27
C GLY A 127 4.47 -39.69 -7.32
N LYS A 128 3.39 -38.92 -7.14
CA LYS A 128 2.35 -38.71 -8.17
C LYS A 128 2.69 -37.48 -8.99
N VAL A 129 2.43 -37.54 -10.30
CA VAL A 129 2.68 -36.43 -11.22
C VAL A 129 1.41 -36.09 -11.95
N VAL A 130 1.07 -34.81 -12.04
CA VAL A 130 -0.03 -34.29 -12.85
C VAL A 130 0.56 -33.41 -13.94
N ALA A 131 0.19 -33.69 -15.19
CA ALA A 131 0.56 -32.88 -16.34
C ALA A 131 -0.70 -32.56 -17.16
N CYS A 132 -0.86 -31.33 -17.61
CA CYS A 132 -2.08 -30.92 -18.31
C CYS A 132 -1.86 -30.32 -19.69
N ALA A 133 -2.94 -30.36 -20.47
CA ALA A 133 -3.11 -29.82 -21.81
C ALA A 133 -4.31 -28.85 -21.81
N PRO A 134 -4.08 -27.55 -21.50
CA PRO A 134 -5.17 -26.58 -21.36
C PRO A 134 -5.89 -26.28 -22.69
N LEU A 135 -5.23 -26.49 -23.82
CA LEU A 135 -5.78 -26.29 -25.16
C LEU A 135 -6.26 -27.60 -25.80
N TYR A 136 -6.46 -28.64 -25.00
CA TYR A 136 -7.11 -29.86 -25.46
C TYR A 136 -8.55 -29.58 -25.85
N HIS A 137 -8.89 -29.90 -27.11
CA HIS A 137 -10.23 -29.68 -27.64
C HIS A 137 -11.05 -30.97 -27.62
N TRP A 138 -12.30 -30.81 -27.22
CA TRP A 138 -13.29 -31.88 -27.20
C TRP A 138 -14.43 -31.56 -28.16
N ARG A 139 -14.90 -32.58 -28.86
CA ARG A 139 -16.09 -32.46 -29.71
C ARG A 139 -17.33 -32.86 -28.93
N THR A 140 -18.31 -31.97 -28.90
CA THR A 140 -19.60 -32.28 -28.29
C THR A 140 -20.43 -33.19 -29.19
N VAL A 141 -21.32 -33.99 -28.59
CA VAL A 141 -22.23 -34.88 -29.33
C VAL A 141 -23.45 -34.09 -29.88
N LYS A 142 -23.41 -32.75 -29.86
CA LYS A 142 -24.42 -31.88 -30.46
C LYS A 142 -24.33 -31.92 -31.99
N LEU A 143 -25.44 -31.62 -32.68
CA LEU A 143 -25.54 -31.63 -34.15
C LEU A 143 -24.57 -30.67 -34.87
N SER A 144 -24.11 -29.60 -34.21
CA SER A 144 -23.20 -28.59 -34.80
C SER A 144 -21.72 -29.02 -34.84
N GLY A 145 -21.32 -30.08 -34.12
CA GLY A 145 -19.96 -30.62 -34.16
C GLY A 145 -18.87 -29.63 -33.72
N GLU A 146 -19.18 -28.73 -32.78
CA GLU A 146 -18.26 -27.71 -32.26
C GLU A 146 -17.06 -28.31 -31.51
N LYS A 147 -15.94 -27.59 -31.56
CA LYS A 147 -14.66 -27.97 -30.94
C LYS A 147 -14.37 -27.02 -29.79
N ASP A 148 -14.53 -27.51 -28.57
CA ASP A 148 -14.45 -26.66 -27.38
C ASP A 148 -13.15 -26.95 -26.62
N PRO A 149 -12.36 -25.92 -26.24
CA PRO A 149 -11.11 -26.09 -25.52
C PRO A 149 -11.36 -26.36 -24.02
N VAL A 150 -11.90 -27.53 -23.73
CA VAL A 150 -12.27 -27.94 -22.36
C VAL A 150 -11.05 -28.16 -21.46
N GLY A 151 -9.91 -28.53 -22.03
CA GLY A 151 -8.70 -28.90 -21.30
C GLY A 151 -8.75 -30.30 -20.67
N THR A 152 -7.59 -30.91 -20.46
CA THR A 152 -7.46 -32.22 -19.81
C THR A 152 -6.14 -32.34 -19.05
N CYS A 153 -6.12 -33.17 -18.01
CA CYS A 153 -4.94 -33.49 -17.22
C CYS A 153 -4.71 -35.00 -17.17
N TYR A 154 -3.46 -35.42 -17.07
CA TYR A 154 -3.07 -36.80 -16.87
C TYR A 154 -2.33 -36.93 -15.55
N VAL A 155 -2.79 -37.85 -14.70
CA VAL A 155 -2.18 -38.18 -13.43
C VAL A 155 -1.37 -39.45 -13.60
N ALA A 156 -0.05 -39.36 -13.59
CA ALA A 156 0.84 -40.51 -13.54
C ALA A 156 1.03 -40.99 -12.10
N VAL A 157 0.92 -42.30 -11.91
CA VAL A 157 1.17 -43.01 -10.65
C VAL A 157 2.14 -44.16 -10.89
N GLN A 158 2.64 -44.76 -9.80
CA GLN A 158 3.55 -45.92 -9.85
C GLN A 158 4.79 -45.68 -10.73
N ASN A 159 5.45 -44.52 -10.59
CA ASN A 159 6.64 -44.18 -11.38
C ASN A 159 6.42 -44.27 -12.91
N PHE A 160 5.33 -43.65 -13.38
CA PHE A 160 4.96 -43.59 -14.81
C PHE A 160 4.56 -44.94 -15.44
N SER A 161 4.17 -45.94 -14.65
CA SER A 161 3.63 -47.19 -15.20
C SER A 161 2.12 -47.17 -15.41
N ALA A 162 1.39 -46.30 -14.70
CA ALA A 162 -0.06 -46.16 -14.82
C ALA A 162 -0.49 -44.69 -14.84
N TYR A 163 -1.54 -44.40 -15.60
CA TYR A 163 -2.02 -43.05 -15.86
C TYR A 163 -3.54 -42.99 -15.75
N ALA A 164 -4.07 -41.90 -15.19
CA ALA A 164 -5.49 -41.60 -15.19
C ALA A 164 -5.75 -40.25 -15.87
N GLU A 165 -6.69 -40.20 -16.81
CA GLU A 165 -7.17 -38.96 -17.40
C GLU A 165 -8.15 -38.28 -16.44
N TYR A 166 -7.93 -36.99 -16.18
CA TYR A 166 -8.77 -36.13 -15.37
C TYR A 166 -9.14 -34.88 -16.19
N SER A 167 -10.37 -34.83 -16.69
CA SER A 167 -10.92 -33.70 -17.46
C SER A 167 -12.26 -33.30 -16.85
N PRO A 168 -12.26 -32.45 -15.81
CA PRO A 168 -13.47 -32.10 -15.06
C PRO A 168 -14.44 -31.23 -15.86
N CYS A 169 -13.92 -30.46 -16.82
CA CYS A 169 -14.72 -29.55 -17.66
C CYS A 169 -15.29 -30.22 -18.91
N ARG A 170 -14.99 -31.51 -19.14
CA ARG A 170 -15.66 -32.34 -20.14
C ARG A 170 -17.00 -32.81 -19.60
N THR A 171 -18.00 -31.93 -19.65
CA THR A 171 -19.38 -32.19 -19.18
C THR A 171 -20.39 -32.12 -20.33
N ASN A 172 -21.68 -32.26 -20.00
CA ASN A 172 -22.77 -32.15 -20.97
C ASN A 172 -23.19 -30.70 -21.27
N ASP A 173 -22.51 -29.70 -20.69
CA ASP A 173 -22.82 -28.27 -20.82
C ASP A 173 -21.66 -27.51 -21.48
N PRO A 174 -21.54 -27.59 -22.82
CA PRO A 174 -20.35 -27.13 -23.53
C PRO A 174 -20.42 -25.67 -24.01
N ASP A 175 -21.51 -24.95 -23.75
CA ASP A 175 -21.67 -23.59 -24.27
C ASP A 175 -20.62 -22.64 -23.63
N PRO A 176 -20.29 -21.48 -24.24
CA PRO A 176 -19.36 -20.50 -23.67
C PRO A 176 -19.76 -20.03 -22.26
N GLU A 177 -21.07 -20.00 -21.98
CA GLU A 177 -21.65 -19.72 -20.67
C GLU A 177 -21.56 -20.92 -19.70
N GLY A 178 -21.28 -22.11 -20.21
CA GLY A 178 -21.05 -23.37 -19.50
C GLY A 178 -19.56 -23.66 -19.27
N GLN A 179 -19.11 -24.88 -19.58
CA GLN A 179 -17.73 -25.34 -19.31
C GLN A 179 -16.91 -25.66 -20.57
N GLY A 180 -17.43 -25.41 -21.78
CA GLY A 180 -16.73 -25.72 -23.03
C GLY A 180 -15.38 -25.02 -23.18
N PHE A 181 -15.27 -23.79 -22.67
CA PHE A 181 -14.08 -22.95 -22.76
C PHE A 181 -13.30 -22.89 -21.44
N CYS A 182 -13.46 -23.89 -20.58
CA CYS A 182 -12.86 -23.94 -19.25
C CYS A 182 -11.32 -23.97 -19.27
N GLN A 183 -10.71 -24.61 -20.27
CA GLN A 183 -9.25 -24.78 -20.36
C GLN A 183 -8.64 -25.41 -19.09
N ALA A 184 -9.29 -26.47 -18.59
CA ALA A 184 -8.89 -27.16 -17.38
C ALA A 184 -7.41 -27.56 -17.41
N GLY A 185 -6.69 -27.25 -16.34
CA GLY A 185 -5.25 -27.49 -16.24
C GLY A 185 -4.37 -26.31 -16.66
N PHE A 186 -4.95 -25.15 -16.99
CA PHE A 186 -4.19 -23.89 -17.17
C PHE A 186 -3.27 -23.60 -15.97
N SER A 187 -3.78 -23.84 -14.76
CA SER A 187 -2.99 -23.93 -13.54
C SER A 187 -3.40 -25.17 -12.74
N VAL A 188 -2.43 -25.80 -12.08
CA VAL A 188 -2.64 -26.94 -11.19
C VAL A 188 -1.72 -26.79 -9.99
N ASP A 189 -2.22 -27.20 -8.82
CA ASP A 189 -1.43 -27.33 -7.61
C ASP A 189 -2.01 -28.40 -6.68
N PHE A 190 -1.18 -28.89 -5.75
CA PHE A 190 -1.61 -29.81 -4.70
C PHE A 190 -1.80 -29.04 -3.40
N THR A 191 -3.04 -28.81 -3.01
CA THR A 191 -3.36 -28.03 -1.80
C THR A 191 -4.12 -28.85 -0.76
N LYS A 192 -4.03 -28.44 0.51
CA LYS A 192 -4.98 -28.82 1.57
C LYS A 192 -6.19 -27.88 1.65
N VAL A 193 -6.11 -26.69 1.03
CA VAL A 193 -7.12 -25.61 1.09
C VAL A 193 -7.35 -25.00 -0.30
N LYS A 194 -8.59 -24.58 -0.59
CA LYS A 194 -9.01 -24.05 -1.90
C LYS A 194 -8.79 -22.54 -1.95
N ILE A 195 -8.05 -22.04 -2.94
CA ILE A 195 -7.82 -20.61 -3.17
C ILE A 195 -8.51 -20.19 -4.46
N ALA A 196 -9.25 -19.07 -4.44
CA ALA A 196 -9.87 -18.46 -5.61
C ALA A 196 -9.39 -17.01 -5.74
N ALA A 197 -8.98 -16.60 -6.94
CA ALA A 197 -8.59 -15.23 -7.22
C ALA A 197 -9.13 -14.78 -8.59
N ALA A 198 -9.68 -13.56 -8.63
CA ALA A 198 -10.00 -12.79 -9.82
C ALA A 198 -10.02 -11.30 -9.42
N ILE A 199 -9.43 -10.38 -10.21
CA ILE A 199 -10.06 -9.32 -11.05
C ILE A 199 -8.99 -8.74 -12.02
N MET A 200 -9.42 -8.30 -13.21
CA MET A 200 -8.62 -7.91 -14.38
C MET A 200 -8.19 -6.43 -14.40
N ALA A 201 -6.90 -6.22 -14.75
CA ALA A 201 -6.32 -5.13 -15.55
C ALA A 201 -4.78 -5.18 -15.47
N SER A 202 -4.23 -5.55 -14.30
CA SER A 202 -2.78 -5.74 -14.03
C SER A 202 -2.35 -7.21 -14.04
N TYR A 203 -3.26 -8.13 -14.36
CA TYR A 203 -3.09 -9.58 -14.22
C TYR A 203 -2.75 -9.97 -12.76
N PHE A 204 -3.38 -9.30 -11.79
CA PHE A 204 -3.28 -9.68 -10.38
C PHE A 204 -3.79 -11.12 -10.17
N GLY A 205 -2.98 -11.96 -9.54
CA GLY A 205 -3.25 -13.40 -9.42
C GLY A 205 -2.62 -14.26 -10.52
N TYR A 206 -1.77 -13.69 -11.39
CA TYR A 206 -1.09 -14.44 -12.43
C TYR A 206 -0.17 -15.53 -11.86
N SER A 207 0.52 -15.22 -10.78
CA SER A 207 1.31 -16.15 -9.99
C SER A 207 0.92 -16.02 -8.52
N VAL A 208 0.94 -17.14 -7.80
CA VAL A 208 0.67 -17.20 -6.36
C VAL A 208 1.71 -18.11 -5.72
N ALA A 209 2.21 -17.72 -4.56
CA ALA A 209 3.07 -18.55 -3.72
C ALA A 209 2.65 -18.41 -2.26
N VAL A 210 2.92 -19.45 -1.48
CA VAL A 210 2.58 -19.51 -0.06
C VAL A 210 3.81 -19.96 0.71
N THR A 211 4.23 -19.19 1.70
CA THR A 211 5.34 -19.51 2.61
C THR A 211 5.31 -18.56 3.81
N ASP A 212 5.77 -19.01 4.97
CA ASP A 212 5.92 -18.19 6.17
C ASP A 212 7.20 -17.33 6.06
N LEU A 213 7.07 -16.05 5.71
CA LEU A 213 8.22 -15.15 5.49
C LEU A 213 8.59 -14.34 6.74
N ASN A 214 7.68 -14.25 7.71
CA ASN A 214 7.90 -13.50 8.94
C ASN A 214 8.21 -14.39 10.17
N GLY A 215 8.22 -15.70 9.98
CA GLY A 215 8.58 -16.70 10.98
C GLY A 215 7.54 -16.83 12.10
N ASP A 216 6.29 -16.44 11.85
CA ASP A 216 5.23 -16.49 12.86
C ASP A 216 4.49 -17.83 12.94
N GLY A 217 4.87 -18.79 12.08
CA GLY A 217 4.31 -20.12 11.99
C GLY A 217 3.01 -20.19 11.17
N THR A 218 2.60 -19.09 10.53
CA THR A 218 1.45 -19.05 9.63
C THR A 218 1.86 -18.79 8.18
N ASP A 219 1.07 -19.33 7.26
CA ASP A 219 1.34 -19.25 5.83
C ASP A 219 1.03 -17.84 5.29
N ASP A 220 2.04 -17.12 4.78
CA ASP A 220 1.83 -15.85 4.07
C ASP A 220 1.55 -16.07 2.58
N VAL A 221 0.84 -15.13 1.95
CA VAL A 221 0.42 -15.25 0.54
C VAL A 221 1.07 -14.17 -0.32
N LEU A 222 1.81 -14.60 -1.33
CA LEU A 222 2.34 -13.72 -2.38
C LEU A 222 1.48 -13.81 -3.64
N VAL A 223 1.18 -12.66 -4.25
CA VAL A 223 0.37 -12.56 -5.46
C VAL A 223 1.06 -11.68 -6.50
N GLY A 224 1.37 -12.25 -7.66
CA GLY A 224 1.98 -11.55 -8.78
C GLY A 224 0.97 -10.79 -9.65
N ALA A 225 1.38 -9.62 -10.12
CA ALA A 225 0.69 -8.75 -11.07
C ALA A 225 1.70 -8.24 -12.13
N PRO A 226 2.05 -9.09 -13.13
CA PRO A 226 3.18 -8.82 -14.02
C PRO A 226 2.98 -7.62 -14.93
N LEU A 227 1.73 -7.26 -15.24
CA LEU A 227 1.38 -6.11 -16.08
C LEU A 227 1.02 -4.86 -15.26
N TYR A 228 1.46 -4.80 -14.00
CA TYR A 228 1.27 -3.61 -13.18
C TYR A 228 1.98 -2.39 -13.78
N MET A 229 1.23 -1.29 -13.86
CA MET A 229 1.68 0.00 -14.40
C MET A 229 1.94 0.97 -13.24
N GLU A 230 3.18 1.43 -13.10
CA GLU A 230 3.53 2.48 -12.14
C GLU A 230 3.24 3.86 -12.74
N ARG A 231 2.66 4.75 -11.93
CA ARG A 231 2.36 6.15 -12.30
C ARG A 231 3.21 7.06 -11.42
N GLU A 232 4.15 7.78 -12.01
CA GLU A 232 4.80 8.92 -11.36
C GLU A 232 4.05 10.21 -11.72
N MET A 233 4.09 11.22 -10.85
CA MET A 233 3.29 12.45 -10.96
C MET A 233 3.47 13.26 -12.26
N GLU A 234 4.52 12.98 -13.06
CA GLU A 234 4.85 13.72 -14.28
C GLU A 234 5.18 12.84 -15.49
N SER A 235 5.18 11.50 -15.37
CA SER A 235 5.61 10.58 -16.43
C SER A 235 4.47 9.70 -16.97
N LYS A 236 4.60 9.22 -18.23
CA LYS A 236 3.67 8.24 -18.79
C LYS A 236 3.73 6.95 -17.97
N PRO A 237 2.60 6.27 -17.73
CA PRO A 237 2.59 5.03 -16.95
C PRO A 237 3.56 4.01 -17.55
N ARG A 238 4.38 3.38 -16.70
CA ARG A 238 5.39 2.41 -17.09
C ARG A 238 5.00 1.01 -16.60
N GLU A 239 4.96 0.03 -17.51
CA GLU A 239 4.77 -1.38 -17.14
C GLU A 239 6.03 -1.85 -16.41
N VAL A 240 5.94 -2.18 -15.13
CA VAL A 240 7.09 -2.65 -14.34
C VAL A 240 6.83 -4.00 -13.68
N GLY A 241 5.56 -4.35 -13.48
CA GLY A 241 5.16 -5.53 -12.72
C GLY A 241 5.29 -5.32 -11.20
N ARG A 242 4.48 -6.04 -10.44
CA ARG A 242 4.41 -5.93 -8.97
C ARG A 242 4.06 -7.28 -8.35
N VAL A 243 4.60 -7.54 -7.17
CA VAL A 243 4.18 -8.64 -6.29
C VAL A 243 3.60 -8.04 -5.01
N TYR A 244 2.47 -8.58 -4.57
CA TYR A 244 1.81 -8.20 -3.33
C TYR A 244 1.99 -9.31 -2.32
N LEU A 245 2.51 -8.98 -1.14
CA LEU A 245 2.64 -9.89 -0.02
C LEU A 245 1.55 -9.57 1.01
N TYR A 246 0.76 -10.57 1.34
CA TYR A 246 -0.28 -10.54 2.36
C TYR A 246 0.16 -11.42 3.52
N LEU A 247 0.49 -10.80 4.66
CA LEU A 247 0.83 -11.57 5.86
C LEU A 247 -0.43 -12.10 6.52
N GLN A 248 -0.42 -13.36 6.94
CA GLN A 248 -1.59 -13.95 7.56
C GLN A 248 -1.59 -13.66 9.07
N MET A 249 -2.54 -12.86 9.55
CA MET A 249 -2.62 -12.51 10.98
C MET A 249 -3.47 -13.51 11.77
N ALA A 250 -4.46 -14.11 11.11
CA ALA A 250 -5.34 -15.15 11.63
C ALA A 250 -5.91 -15.95 10.45
N PRO A 251 -6.59 -17.11 10.66
CA PRO A 251 -7.16 -17.88 9.56
C PRO A 251 -8.02 -17.01 8.63
N LEU A 252 -7.63 -16.94 7.34
CA LEU A 252 -8.26 -16.12 6.29
C LEU A 252 -8.29 -14.60 6.56
N THR A 253 -7.52 -14.11 7.52
CA THR A 253 -7.41 -12.68 7.85
C THR A 253 -6.00 -12.19 7.57
N PHE A 254 -5.87 -11.27 6.62
CA PHE A 254 -4.58 -10.80 6.11
C PHE A 254 -4.30 -9.34 6.46
N SER A 255 -3.02 -8.99 6.56
CA SER A 255 -2.53 -7.62 6.74
C SER A 255 -2.83 -6.74 5.51
N LYS A 256 -2.56 -5.44 5.62
CA LYS A 256 -2.43 -4.60 4.41
C LYS A 256 -1.26 -5.14 3.56
N PRO A 257 -1.41 -5.18 2.22
CA PRO A 257 -0.40 -5.79 1.38
C PRO A 257 0.87 -4.94 1.31
N VAL A 258 2.01 -5.60 1.48
CA VAL A 258 3.33 -5.05 1.18
C VAL A 258 3.56 -5.21 -0.32
N ALA A 259 3.91 -4.11 -1.01
CA ALA A 259 4.08 -4.11 -2.46
C ALA A 259 5.56 -4.11 -2.86
N LEU A 260 5.98 -5.17 -3.55
CA LEU A 260 7.29 -5.29 -4.18
C LEU A 260 7.15 -4.88 -5.65
N THR A 261 7.76 -3.77 -6.05
CA THR A 261 7.62 -3.24 -7.41
C THR A 261 8.87 -3.52 -8.24
N GLY A 262 8.69 -4.00 -9.47
CA GLY A 262 9.80 -4.22 -10.39
C GLY A 262 10.46 -2.91 -10.80
N THR A 263 11.76 -2.96 -11.12
CA THR A 263 12.53 -1.79 -11.58
C THR A 263 12.65 -1.70 -13.10
N HIS A 264 12.37 -2.79 -13.81
CA HIS A 264 12.59 -2.91 -15.26
C HIS A 264 11.30 -2.69 -16.04
N THR A 265 11.32 -1.74 -16.98
CA THR A 265 10.19 -1.49 -17.87
C THR A 265 9.94 -2.65 -18.81
N PHE A 266 8.67 -3.10 -18.91
CA PHE A 266 8.25 -4.29 -19.63
C PHE A 266 8.96 -5.57 -19.16
N GLY A 267 9.56 -5.56 -17.96
CA GLY A 267 10.29 -6.70 -17.39
C GLY A 267 9.36 -7.83 -16.92
N ARG A 268 8.09 -7.49 -16.65
CA ARG A 268 7.04 -8.37 -16.10
C ARG A 268 7.43 -9.01 -14.78
N PHE A 269 7.92 -8.19 -13.85
CA PHE A 269 8.23 -8.63 -12.49
C PHE A 269 7.00 -9.25 -11.81
N GLY A 270 7.18 -10.43 -11.21
CA GLY A 270 6.07 -11.20 -10.62
C GLY A 270 5.42 -12.20 -11.58
N THR A 271 6.02 -12.47 -12.75
CA THR A 271 5.54 -13.52 -13.66
C THR A 271 5.59 -14.90 -13.00
N SER A 272 6.62 -15.16 -12.19
CA SER A 272 6.75 -16.37 -11.39
C SER A 272 7.24 -16.02 -9.99
N ILE A 273 6.78 -16.77 -8.99
CA ILE A 273 7.17 -16.62 -7.59
C ILE A 273 7.41 -18.03 -7.06
N ALA A 274 8.56 -18.27 -6.43
CA ALA A 274 8.92 -19.57 -5.88
C ALA A 274 9.44 -19.43 -4.43
N PRO A 275 8.78 -20.05 -3.44
CA PRO A 275 9.36 -20.22 -2.12
C PRO A 275 10.67 -20.99 -2.23
N LEU A 276 11.70 -20.54 -1.52
CA LEU A 276 13.01 -21.19 -1.51
C LEU A 276 13.26 -21.96 -0.21
N GLY A 277 12.47 -21.67 0.84
CA GLY A 277 12.85 -22.00 2.21
C GLY A 277 13.87 -20.98 2.73
N ASP A 278 14.39 -21.21 3.92
CA ASP A 278 15.43 -20.38 4.54
C ASP A 278 16.81 -20.72 3.91
N ILE A 279 17.22 -19.94 2.89
CA ILE A 279 18.44 -20.21 2.11
C ILE A 279 19.68 -19.57 2.73
N ASN A 280 19.53 -18.55 3.58
CA ASN A 280 20.62 -17.88 4.29
C ASN A 280 20.71 -18.29 5.77
N GLN A 281 19.75 -19.08 6.26
CA GLN A 281 19.67 -19.62 7.62
C GLN A 281 19.62 -18.57 8.71
N ASP A 282 18.90 -17.49 8.42
CA ASP A 282 18.58 -16.45 9.38
C ASP A 282 17.32 -16.76 10.21
N GLY A 283 16.66 -17.89 9.93
CA GLY A 283 15.45 -18.35 10.60
C GLY A 283 14.15 -17.95 9.90
N TYR A 284 14.21 -17.28 8.75
CA TYR A 284 13.04 -16.86 7.97
C TYR A 284 13.09 -17.48 6.58
N ASN A 285 11.93 -17.86 6.02
CA ASN A 285 11.93 -18.38 4.65
C ASN A 285 12.16 -17.26 3.64
N ASP A 286 12.75 -17.62 2.51
CA ASP A 286 13.09 -16.72 1.42
C ASP A 286 12.28 -17.03 0.15
N VAL A 287 12.26 -16.07 -0.77
CA VAL A 287 11.48 -16.18 -2.00
C VAL A 287 12.25 -15.67 -3.23
N ALA A 288 12.12 -16.40 -4.35
CA ALA A 288 12.58 -15.95 -5.65
C ALA A 288 11.41 -15.39 -6.47
N VAL A 289 11.63 -14.25 -7.12
CA VAL A 289 10.67 -13.61 -8.03
C VAL A 289 11.26 -13.47 -9.42
N GLY A 290 10.52 -13.96 -10.42
CA GLY A 290 10.90 -13.92 -11.82
C GLY A 290 10.54 -12.61 -12.51
N CYS A 291 11.48 -12.12 -13.33
CA CYS A 291 11.36 -10.96 -14.20
C CYS A 291 11.88 -11.35 -15.60
N PRO A 292 11.10 -12.14 -16.37
CA PRO A 292 11.57 -12.85 -17.57
C PRO A 292 12.10 -11.97 -18.70
N PHE A 293 11.71 -10.70 -18.72
CA PHE A 293 12.13 -9.74 -19.74
C PHE A 293 12.92 -8.58 -19.14
N GLY A 294 13.30 -8.70 -17.86
CA GLY A 294 14.13 -7.72 -17.16
C GLY A 294 15.59 -7.77 -17.60
N GLY A 295 16.33 -6.72 -17.23
CA GLY A 295 17.74 -6.56 -17.51
C GLY A 295 18.09 -6.04 -18.90
N GLU A 296 19.39 -5.80 -19.10
CA GLU A 296 19.96 -5.47 -20.40
C GLU A 296 19.59 -6.53 -21.45
N GLU A 297 19.28 -6.07 -22.68
CA GLU A 297 18.85 -6.91 -23.82
C GLU A 297 17.61 -7.80 -23.59
N ARG A 298 16.81 -7.55 -22.53
CA ARG A 298 15.67 -8.41 -22.12
C ARG A 298 16.08 -9.87 -21.83
N GLY A 299 17.29 -10.04 -21.28
CA GLY A 299 17.84 -11.35 -20.96
C GLY A 299 17.22 -12.10 -19.79
N GLY A 300 16.24 -11.49 -19.12
CA GLY A 300 15.56 -12.06 -17.97
C GLY A 300 16.38 -11.97 -16.69
N ARG A 301 15.69 -11.88 -15.55
CA ARG A 301 16.26 -11.79 -14.20
C ARG A 301 15.44 -12.62 -13.24
N VAL A 302 16.10 -13.13 -12.21
CA VAL A 302 15.46 -13.71 -11.02
C VAL A 302 16.01 -12.97 -9.82
N LEU A 303 15.12 -12.40 -9.01
CA LEU A 303 15.49 -11.62 -7.83
C LEU A 303 15.16 -12.46 -6.60
N ILE A 304 16.12 -12.58 -5.69
CA ILE A 304 15.98 -13.29 -4.41
C ILE A 304 15.69 -12.25 -3.33
N PHE A 305 14.66 -12.53 -2.54
CA PHE A 305 14.22 -11.69 -1.44
C PHE A 305 14.27 -12.49 -0.16
N ASN A 306 14.95 -11.95 0.86
CA ASN A 306 15.03 -12.61 2.16
C ASN A 306 13.83 -12.29 3.05
N GLY A 307 13.36 -13.30 3.78
CA GLY A 307 12.38 -13.14 4.85
C GLY A 307 12.97 -12.35 6.01
N ASN A 308 12.10 -11.81 6.87
CA ASN A 308 12.50 -11.19 8.13
C ASN A 308 11.28 -11.04 9.05
N ARG A 309 11.49 -10.85 10.35
CA ARG A 309 10.39 -10.72 11.32
C ARG A 309 9.43 -9.55 11.04
N ASP A 310 9.94 -8.44 10.52
CA ASP A 310 9.23 -7.16 10.41
C ASP A 310 8.81 -6.84 8.98
N VAL A 311 8.41 -7.85 8.19
CA VAL A 311 8.08 -7.66 6.76
C VAL A 311 7.02 -6.57 6.52
N SER A 312 6.08 -6.40 7.45
CA SER A 312 5.05 -5.35 7.39
C SER A 312 5.60 -3.93 7.43
N ALA A 313 6.73 -3.71 8.10
CA ALA A 313 7.31 -2.39 8.32
C ALA A 313 8.49 -2.10 7.39
N GLN A 314 9.36 -3.09 7.16
CA GLN A 314 10.60 -2.93 6.39
C GLN A 314 10.48 -3.44 4.94
N GLY A 315 9.44 -4.21 4.65
CA GLY A 315 9.33 -4.95 3.38
C GLY A 315 10.32 -6.12 3.32
N LEU A 316 10.39 -6.77 2.15
CA LEU A 316 11.42 -7.78 1.88
C LEU A 316 12.65 -7.11 1.25
N THR A 317 13.84 -7.49 1.69
CA THR A 317 15.11 -7.00 1.15
C THR A 317 15.54 -7.88 -0.02
N MET A 318 15.92 -7.27 -1.15
CA MET A 318 16.50 -7.99 -2.28
C MET A 318 17.98 -8.25 -1.98
N SER A 319 18.36 -9.53 -1.88
CA SER A 319 19.72 -9.94 -1.52
C SER A 319 20.58 -10.35 -2.71
N GLN A 320 19.96 -10.88 -3.75
CA GLN A 320 20.68 -11.34 -4.93
C GLN A 320 19.85 -11.16 -6.21
N GLU A 321 20.51 -10.71 -7.28
CA GLU A 321 19.98 -10.74 -8.64
C GLU A 321 20.71 -11.82 -9.45
N LEU A 322 19.99 -12.85 -9.89
CA LEU A 322 20.50 -13.89 -10.76
C LEU A 322 20.29 -13.52 -12.24
N ARG A 323 21.28 -13.87 -13.05
CA ARG A 323 21.32 -13.61 -14.48
C ARG A 323 21.48 -14.92 -15.24
N ALA A 324 20.91 -14.99 -16.44
CA ALA A 324 21.10 -16.13 -17.32
C ALA A 324 22.59 -16.33 -17.62
N ALA A 325 23.08 -17.58 -17.57
CA ALA A 325 24.42 -17.91 -18.02
C ALA A 325 24.56 -17.57 -19.51
N ARG A 326 25.64 -16.85 -19.87
CA ARG A 326 25.89 -16.45 -21.27
C ARG A 326 26.13 -17.70 -22.11
N THR A 327 25.29 -17.92 -23.13
CA THR A 327 25.56 -18.94 -24.14
C THR A 327 26.35 -18.33 -25.31
N PRO A 328 27.13 -19.10 -26.08
CA PRO A 328 27.80 -18.62 -27.30
C PRO A 328 26.85 -18.00 -28.32
N SER A 329 25.56 -18.33 -28.25
CA SER A 329 24.45 -17.85 -29.11
C SER A 329 23.74 -16.59 -28.60
N GLY A 330 24.19 -15.98 -27.49
CA GLY A 330 23.59 -14.77 -26.90
C GLY A 330 22.77 -15.02 -25.64
N SER A 331 22.01 -14.01 -25.21
CA SER A 331 21.17 -14.02 -24.02
C SER A 331 20.01 -15.02 -24.14
N LEU A 332 19.64 -15.70 -23.05
CA LEU A 332 18.48 -16.60 -23.00
C LEU A 332 17.20 -15.77 -22.75
N PRO A 333 16.37 -15.48 -23.77
CA PRO A 333 15.14 -14.74 -23.54
C PRO A 333 14.20 -15.56 -22.64
N GLY A 334 13.61 -14.92 -21.62
CA GLY A 334 12.66 -15.58 -20.71
C GLY A 334 13.27 -16.21 -19.47
N TYR A 335 14.52 -15.92 -19.10
CA TYR A 335 15.09 -16.38 -17.83
C TYR A 335 14.30 -15.81 -16.63
N GLY A 336 13.74 -16.68 -15.78
CA GLY A 336 12.80 -16.30 -14.73
C GLY A 336 11.32 -16.36 -15.14
N PHE A 337 10.99 -16.93 -16.31
CA PHE A 337 9.59 -17.12 -16.72
C PHE A 337 8.87 -18.17 -15.86
N THR A 338 9.56 -19.23 -15.46
CA THR A 338 9.07 -20.24 -14.52
C THR A 338 10.12 -20.47 -13.44
N LEU A 339 9.68 -20.65 -12.19
CA LEU A 339 10.54 -20.88 -11.04
C LEU A 339 9.92 -21.95 -10.14
N ARG A 340 10.79 -22.77 -9.54
CA ARG A 340 10.48 -23.73 -8.49
C ARG A 340 11.65 -23.76 -7.50
N GLY A 341 11.32 -23.82 -6.21
CA GLY A 341 12.25 -23.86 -5.10
C GLY A 341 11.70 -24.70 -3.95
N GLY A 342 12.35 -24.63 -2.79
CA GLY A 342 11.91 -25.33 -1.58
C GLY A 342 12.34 -26.80 -1.50
N GLN A 343 13.26 -27.25 -2.36
CA GLN A 343 13.86 -28.59 -2.31
C GLN A 343 15.38 -28.50 -2.42
N ASP A 344 16.08 -29.01 -1.42
CA ASP A 344 17.51 -29.25 -1.46
C ASP A 344 17.79 -30.47 -2.36
N LEU A 345 18.53 -30.27 -3.46
CA LEU A 345 18.81 -31.30 -4.46
C LEU A 345 20.16 -31.99 -4.26
N ASP A 346 21.12 -31.34 -3.63
CA ASP A 346 22.45 -31.90 -3.34
C ASP A 346 22.59 -32.34 -1.87
N ASN A 347 21.53 -32.16 -1.07
CA ASN A 347 21.40 -32.63 0.30
C ASN A 347 22.55 -32.12 1.18
N ASN A 348 22.97 -30.88 0.91
CA ASN A 348 24.08 -30.23 1.59
C ASN A 348 23.64 -29.46 2.84
N GLN A 349 22.32 -29.39 3.10
CA GLN A 349 21.67 -28.76 4.25
C GLN A 349 21.91 -27.25 4.43
N TYR A 350 22.93 -26.61 3.87
CA TYR A 350 23.31 -25.19 4.06
C TYR A 350 24.17 -24.68 2.87
N PRO A 351 23.84 -23.53 2.21
CA PRO A 351 24.78 -22.87 1.30
C PRO A 351 25.12 -21.39 1.68
N GLY A 352 26.02 -21.14 2.66
CA GLY A 352 26.86 -19.90 2.67
C GLY A 352 27.66 -19.35 3.90
N LYS A 353 28.55 -18.34 3.72
CA LYS A 353 29.97 -18.23 4.26
C LYS A 353 30.37 -17.28 5.40
N TYR A 354 31.60 -17.48 5.89
CA TYR A 354 32.51 -16.51 6.59
C TYR A 354 33.67 -15.89 5.76
N SER A 355 33.95 -14.60 5.98
CA SER A 355 35.19 -13.90 5.58
C SER A 355 36.05 -13.62 6.83
N HIS A 356 37.37 -13.74 6.73
CA HIS A 356 38.32 -13.31 7.76
C HIS A 356 39.38 -12.43 7.09
N SER A 357 39.67 -11.28 7.68
CA SER A 357 40.77 -10.40 7.29
C SER A 357 41.97 -10.63 8.22
N ALA A 358 43.16 -10.69 7.65
CA ALA A 358 44.42 -10.72 8.39
C ALA A 358 45.12 -9.37 8.22
N TYR A 359 45.63 -8.78 9.31
CA TYR A 359 46.29 -7.47 9.30
C TYR A 359 47.80 -7.60 9.42
N ILE A 360 48.51 -6.67 8.79
CA ILE A 360 49.95 -6.49 8.94
C ILE A 360 50.16 -5.49 10.09
N LEU A 361 50.85 -5.91 11.15
CA LEU A 361 51.26 -5.03 12.25
C LEU A 361 52.19 -3.94 11.70
N LEU A 362 51.77 -2.69 11.83
CA LEU A 362 52.47 -1.50 11.34
C LEU A 362 52.33 -0.42 12.40
N ASP A 363 53.45 0.20 12.80
CA ASP A 363 53.50 1.31 13.77
C ASP A 363 52.98 0.98 15.19
N CYS A 364 53.21 -0.25 15.68
CA CYS A 364 52.83 -0.74 17.02
C CYS A 364 53.98 -0.74 18.06
N GLY A 365 54.87 0.25 18.00
CA GLY A 365 56.00 0.35 18.95
C GLY A 365 57.04 -0.80 18.88
N ASP A 366 57.91 -0.87 19.89
CA ASP A 366 59.00 -1.85 19.98
C ASP A 366 58.53 -3.25 20.46
N ASP A 367 57.35 -3.33 21.06
CA ASP A 367 56.74 -4.57 21.56
C ASP A 367 55.84 -5.27 20.53
N ASN A 368 55.63 -4.65 19.35
CA ASN A 368 54.77 -5.12 18.28
C ASN A 368 53.30 -5.33 18.71
N ILE A 369 52.82 -4.61 19.73
CA ILE A 369 51.45 -4.69 20.23
C ILE A 369 50.83 -3.30 20.19
N CYS A 370 49.89 -3.07 19.26
CA CYS A 370 49.22 -1.77 19.14
C CYS A 370 48.22 -1.55 20.30
N ILE A 371 48.47 -0.53 21.14
CA ILE A 371 47.59 -0.12 22.25
C ILE A 371 46.94 1.26 21.95
N PRO A 372 45.66 1.31 21.54
CA PRO A 372 44.97 2.57 21.26
C PRO A 372 44.40 3.26 22.51
N ASP A 373 44.20 4.59 22.46
CA ASP A 373 43.48 5.39 23.47
C ASP A 373 42.32 6.13 22.81
N LEU A 374 41.17 5.45 22.70
CA LEU A 374 39.97 5.97 22.05
C LEU A 374 39.11 6.78 23.03
N GLN A 375 38.79 8.02 22.66
CA GLN A 375 37.97 8.96 23.43
C GLN A 375 36.76 9.42 22.61
N LEU A 376 35.60 9.56 23.25
CA LEU A 376 34.33 9.88 22.59
C LEU A 376 33.57 11.00 23.34
N SER A 377 32.97 11.93 22.61
CA SER A 377 32.06 12.94 23.15
C SER A 377 30.87 13.16 22.21
N ALA A 378 29.71 13.56 22.73
CA ALA A 378 28.49 13.75 21.94
C ALA A 378 27.70 14.98 22.39
N THR A 379 27.08 15.69 21.44
CA THR A 379 26.28 16.90 21.66
C THR A 379 25.06 16.92 20.73
N MET A 380 23.94 17.47 21.20
CA MET A 380 22.68 17.52 20.45
C MET A 380 22.36 18.97 20.05
N ASP A 381 21.79 19.17 18.86
CA ASP A 381 21.46 20.50 18.32
C ASP A 381 20.18 21.12 18.93
N ARG A 382 19.28 20.28 19.48
CA ARG A 382 18.02 20.71 20.10
C ARG A 382 17.85 20.10 21.48
N SER A 383 17.28 20.87 22.41
CA SER A 383 16.93 20.42 23.76
C SER A 383 15.43 20.13 23.95
N GLU A 384 14.57 20.50 22.99
CA GLU A 384 13.11 20.33 23.06
C GLU A 384 12.59 19.61 21.79
N LEU A 385 11.62 18.69 21.96
CA LEU A 385 10.96 17.91 20.89
C LEU A 385 9.44 18.10 20.96
N VAL A 386 8.73 18.10 19.81
CA VAL A 386 7.29 18.38 19.67
C VAL A 386 6.48 17.11 19.40
N ILE A 387 5.45 16.84 20.20
CA ILE A 387 4.63 15.63 20.07
C ILE A 387 3.74 15.67 18.82
N GLY A 388 3.83 14.64 17.99
CA GLY A 388 3.03 14.45 16.77
C GLY A 388 3.62 15.10 15.51
N ASP A 389 4.77 15.76 15.64
CA ASP A 389 5.54 16.31 14.52
C ASP A 389 6.76 15.41 14.24
N ASP A 390 7.32 15.51 13.03
CA ASP A 390 8.52 14.78 12.65
C ASP A 390 9.74 15.52 13.20
N ASN A 391 10.16 15.19 14.42
CA ASN A 391 11.31 15.85 15.04
C ASN A 391 12.62 15.40 14.41
N LEU A 392 13.24 16.29 13.65
CA LEU A 392 14.59 16.09 13.12
C LEU A 392 15.62 16.58 14.14
N VAL A 393 16.48 15.68 14.59
CA VAL A 393 17.53 15.92 15.60
C VAL A 393 18.89 15.54 15.03
N MET A 394 19.92 16.34 15.32
CA MET A 394 21.30 16.04 14.97
C MET A 394 22.13 15.78 16.22
N LEU A 395 22.77 14.60 16.26
CA LEU A 395 23.77 14.26 17.26
C LEU A 395 25.16 14.43 16.64
N THR A 396 25.94 15.37 17.16
CA THR A 396 27.34 15.56 16.77
C THR A 396 28.23 14.79 17.72
N ILE A 397 28.94 13.79 17.20
CA ILE A 397 29.81 12.88 17.94
C ILE A 397 31.26 13.13 17.52
N THR A 398 32.16 13.36 18.48
CA THR A 398 33.59 13.53 18.23
C THR A 398 34.35 12.35 18.84
N ALA A 399 35.06 11.62 17.99
CA ALA A 399 35.91 10.48 18.34
C ALA A 399 37.38 10.83 18.12
N MET A 400 38.25 10.45 19.05
CA MET A 400 39.68 10.75 19.02
C MET A 400 40.51 9.54 19.44
N ASN A 401 41.64 9.31 18.77
CA ASN A 401 42.63 8.31 19.19
C ASN A 401 43.92 8.99 19.64
N ARG A 402 44.29 8.89 20.92
CA ARG A 402 45.54 9.46 21.48
C ARG A 402 46.64 8.41 21.69
N GLY A 403 46.35 7.14 21.45
CA GLY A 403 47.30 6.02 21.58
C GLY A 403 47.84 5.61 20.22
N GLU A 404 48.14 4.33 20.05
CA GLU A 404 48.61 3.75 18.79
C GLU A 404 47.45 3.38 17.84
N GLY A 405 47.75 2.84 16.66
CA GLY A 405 46.73 2.52 15.64
C GLY A 405 45.68 1.52 16.13
N ALA A 406 44.40 1.88 16.01
CA ALA A 406 43.27 1.01 16.35
C ALA A 406 42.71 0.34 15.08
N TYR A 407 42.91 -0.98 14.93
CA TYR A 407 42.34 -1.74 13.80
C TYR A 407 40.83 -1.91 13.98
N GLU A 408 40.10 -1.92 12.86
CA GLU A 408 38.63 -2.07 12.82
C GLU A 408 37.88 -1.14 13.78
N THR A 409 38.23 0.14 13.77
CA THR A 409 37.58 1.07 14.69
C THR A 409 36.17 1.40 14.20
N GLU A 410 35.18 1.04 15.00
CA GLU A 410 33.77 1.32 14.75
C GLU A 410 33.18 2.20 15.87
N LEU A 411 32.28 3.09 15.50
CA LEU A 411 31.44 3.86 16.42
C LEU A 411 30.08 3.19 16.53
N HIS A 412 29.70 2.78 17.74
CA HIS A 412 28.40 2.16 18.02
C HIS A 412 27.49 3.16 18.73
N THR A 413 26.44 3.61 18.06
CA THR A 413 25.45 4.55 18.61
C THR A 413 24.14 3.83 18.86
N LEU A 414 23.81 3.58 20.13
CA LEU A 414 22.51 3.02 20.51
C LEU A 414 21.40 4.06 20.30
N ILE A 415 20.32 3.65 19.65
CA ILE A 415 19.16 4.50 19.41
C ILE A 415 17.90 3.96 20.10
N PRO A 416 17.09 4.85 20.70
CA PRO A 416 15.84 4.46 21.34
C PRO A 416 14.80 4.03 20.30
N LEU A 417 13.77 3.29 20.73
CA LEU A 417 12.73 2.72 19.84
C LEU A 417 11.91 3.79 19.11
N GLU A 418 11.87 5.00 19.65
CA GLU A 418 11.13 6.14 19.13
C GLU A 418 11.93 6.95 18.10
N ALA A 419 13.22 6.65 17.92
CA ALA A 419 14.11 7.37 17.00
C ALA A 419 14.58 6.48 15.83
N ASP A 420 14.39 6.99 14.62
CA ASP A 420 14.85 6.38 13.38
C ASP A 420 16.09 7.11 12.85
N TYR A 421 17.09 6.35 12.43
CA TYR A 421 18.30 6.91 11.83
C TYR A 421 18.05 7.32 10.37
N ILE A 422 18.35 8.59 10.04
CA ILE A 422 18.17 9.15 8.69
C ILE A 422 19.44 9.02 7.87
N GLY A 423 20.60 9.18 8.51
CA GLY A 423 21.89 9.20 7.81
C GLY A 423 22.89 10.22 8.37
N VAL A 424 24.13 10.11 7.91
CA VAL A 424 25.19 11.07 8.22
C VAL A 424 24.93 12.41 7.54
N THR A 425 25.29 13.50 8.21
CA THR A 425 25.25 14.85 7.63
C THR A 425 26.43 15.05 6.68
N ARG A 426 26.15 15.57 5.48
CA ARG A 426 27.17 15.80 4.43
C ARG A 426 27.37 17.27 4.08
N ARG A 427 26.63 18.17 4.73
CA ARG A 427 26.54 19.60 4.37
C ARG A 427 27.47 20.50 5.19
N VAL A 428 28.14 19.96 6.20
CA VAL A 428 29.00 20.71 7.12
C VAL A 428 30.43 20.25 6.89
N GLU A 429 31.29 21.12 6.39
CA GLU A 429 32.68 20.78 6.02
C GLU A 429 33.54 20.36 7.23
N SER A 430 33.18 20.80 8.44
CA SER A 430 33.85 20.40 9.69
C SER A 430 33.46 19.01 10.19
N LEU A 431 32.53 18.32 9.51
CA LEU A 431 32.06 16.98 9.88
C LEU A 431 32.47 15.95 8.83
N SER A 432 32.99 14.83 9.30
CA SER A 432 33.50 13.73 8.51
C SER A 432 32.37 12.91 7.90
N GLN A 433 32.54 12.57 6.63
CA GLN A 433 31.58 11.74 5.89
C GLN A 433 31.93 10.27 6.09
N LEU A 434 31.27 9.63 7.05
CA LEU A 434 31.52 8.24 7.39
C LEU A 434 30.51 7.30 6.74
N ASN A 435 30.95 6.07 6.50
CA ASN A 435 30.08 4.98 6.14
C ASN A 435 29.44 4.46 7.42
N CYS A 436 28.12 4.56 7.52
CA CYS A 436 27.37 4.16 8.70
C CYS A 436 26.23 3.24 8.30
N GLU A 437 26.09 2.13 9.00
CA GLU A 437 25.08 1.11 8.82
C GLU A 437 24.19 1.02 10.05
N TYR A 438 22.90 0.82 9.86
CA TYR A 438 21.97 0.52 10.93
C TYR A 438 21.95 -0.99 11.19
N LYS A 439 22.15 -1.40 12.44
CA LYS A 439 22.13 -2.80 12.88
C LYS A 439 21.18 -2.96 14.08
N MET A 440 20.60 -4.15 14.22
CA MET A 440 19.91 -4.55 15.45
C MET A 440 20.65 -5.72 16.08
N VAL A 441 21.17 -5.52 17.28
CA VAL A 441 21.92 -6.55 18.02
C VAL A 441 21.24 -6.75 19.37
N ASN A 442 20.79 -7.98 19.65
CA ASN A 442 20.10 -8.34 20.90
C ASN A 442 18.96 -7.38 21.27
N GLU A 443 18.05 -7.13 20.32
CA GLU A 443 16.89 -6.21 20.47
C GLU A 443 17.25 -4.72 20.68
N SER A 444 18.54 -4.37 20.71
CA SER A 444 19.02 -2.99 20.79
C SER A 444 19.30 -2.45 19.39
N ARG A 445 18.64 -1.36 19.02
CA ARG A 445 18.86 -0.65 17.76
C ARG A 445 20.16 0.13 17.85
N MET A 446 21.05 -0.02 16.88
CA MET A 446 22.34 0.66 16.87
C MET A 446 22.73 1.14 15.47
N VAL A 447 23.42 2.27 15.41
CA VAL A 447 24.08 2.74 14.20
C VAL A 447 25.58 2.51 14.37
N VAL A 448 26.17 1.77 13.43
CA VAL A 448 27.59 1.44 13.40
C VAL A 448 28.26 2.26 12.31
N CYS A 449 29.26 3.07 12.65
CA CYS A 449 30.02 3.86 11.68
C CYS A 449 31.49 3.46 11.66
N ASP A 450 32.07 3.32 10.47
CA ASP A 450 33.49 3.02 10.30
C ASP A 450 34.33 4.27 10.60
N LEU A 451 35.15 4.23 11.66
CA LEU A 451 36.07 5.31 12.04
C LEU A 451 37.46 5.14 11.40
N GLY A 452 37.77 3.94 10.92
CA GLY A 452 38.99 3.64 10.17
C GLY A 452 39.60 2.29 10.52
N ASN A 453 40.33 1.71 9.56
CA ASN A 453 41.07 0.47 9.74
C ASN A 453 42.50 0.57 9.18
N PRO A 454 43.52 0.92 9.99
CA PRO A 454 43.41 1.38 11.38
C PRO A 454 43.00 2.85 11.50
N MET A 455 42.33 3.22 12.60
CA MET A 455 42.26 4.61 13.05
C MET A 455 43.61 5.00 13.64
N VAL A 456 44.39 5.77 12.87
CA VAL A 456 45.78 6.10 13.20
C VAL A 456 45.90 6.96 14.46
N ALA A 457 47.07 6.89 15.10
CA ALA A 457 47.42 7.69 16.27
C ALA A 457 47.25 9.21 16.01
N GLY A 458 46.62 9.92 16.96
CA GLY A 458 46.37 11.35 16.86
C GLY A 458 45.18 11.77 15.99
N THR A 459 44.39 10.82 15.48
CA THR A 459 43.19 11.14 14.68
C THR A 459 42.11 11.75 15.56
N GLU A 460 41.55 12.90 15.16
CA GLU A 460 40.35 13.50 15.73
C GLU A 460 39.30 13.67 14.63
N LEU A 461 38.11 13.10 14.84
CA LEU A 461 37.08 12.96 13.83
C LEU A 461 35.72 13.32 14.42
N SER A 462 34.94 14.16 13.74
CA SER A 462 33.60 14.54 14.19
C SER A 462 32.56 14.12 13.17
N VAL A 463 31.52 13.40 13.57
CA VAL A 463 30.43 12.92 12.70
C VAL A 463 29.08 13.48 13.19
N GLY A 464 28.26 13.96 12.26
CA GLY A 464 26.89 14.39 12.56
C GLY A 464 25.89 13.33 12.14
N LEU A 465 25.29 12.61 13.08
CA LEU A 465 24.23 11.64 12.83
C LEU A 465 22.87 12.33 12.92
N ARG A 466 22.01 12.13 11.91
CA ARG A 466 20.65 12.69 11.90
C ARG A 466 19.64 11.61 12.25
N PHE A 467 18.72 11.98 13.12
CA PHE A 467 17.63 11.12 13.58
C PHE A 467 16.28 11.79 13.37
N SER A 468 15.27 10.99 13.07
CA SER A 468 13.86 11.38 13.07
C SER A 468 13.23 10.72 14.28
N VAL A 469 12.70 11.50 15.22
CA VAL A 469 12.01 10.95 16.38
C VAL A 469 10.51 11.01 16.12
N GLN A 470 9.94 9.85 15.79
CA GLN A 470 8.52 9.69 15.48
C GLN A 470 7.84 9.03 16.68
N ARG A 471 6.67 9.55 17.09
CA ARG A 471 5.85 9.02 18.20
C ARG A 471 6.43 9.26 19.60
N LEU A 472 6.63 10.54 19.97
CA LEU A 472 6.81 10.97 21.38
C LEU A 472 5.49 10.87 22.19
N GLU A 473 4.81 9.72 22.17
CA GLU A 473 3.52 9.58 22.87
C GLU A 473 3.67 9.67 24.41
N ASP A 474 4.91 9.58 24.92
CA ASP A 474 5.27 9.57 26.35
C ASP A 474 6.21 10.73 26.81
N ALA A 475 6.55 11.70 25.95
CA ALA A 475 7.43 12.82 26.31
C ALA A 475 6.66 14.15 26.34
N GLY A 476 6.94 15.00 27.34
CA GLY A 476 6.04 16.07 27.81
C GLY A 476 5.59 17.16 26.81
N PRO A 477 4.58 17.97 27.16
CA PRO A 477 3.78 18.69 26.18
C PRO A 477 4.20 20.15 25.92
N LYS A 478 4.19 20.53 24.63
CA LYS A 478 4.04 21.92 24.14
C LYS A 478 2.98 21.87 23.03
N ILE A 479 1.95 22.72 23.11
CA ILE A 479 0.77 22.70 22.22
C ILE A 479 0.77 23.88 21.24
N THR A 480 0.43 23.62 19.97
CA THR A 480 0.19 24.58 18.86
C THR A 480 -0.76 23.93 17.84
N VAL A 481 -1.60 24.56 17.00
CA VAL A 481 -2.40 25.80 16.99
C VAL A 481 -3.77 25.33 16.46
N PHE A 482 -4.85 25.53 17.21
CA PHE A 482 -6.21 25.24 16.72
C PHE A 482 -6.80 26.50 16.09
N SER A 483 -7.53 26.35 14.98
CA SER A 483 -8.23 27.46 14.35
C SER A 483 -9.72 27.20 14.33
N LEU A 484 -10.48 28.28 14.52
CA LEU A 484 -11.94 28.26 14.45
C LEU A 484 -12.39 29.15 13.28
N PHE A 485 -12.76 28.52 12.16
CA PHE A 485 -13.29 29.21 10.98
C PHE A 485 -14.78 29.45 11.12
N ARG A 486 -15.26 30.58 10.59
CA ARG A 486 -16.68 30.93 10.66
C ARG A 486 -17.15 31.74 9.47
N VAL A 487 -18.36 31.45 8.99
CA VAL A 487 -18.98 32.16 7.86
C VAL A 487 -20.48 32.31 8.09
N SER A 488 -21.06 33.45 7.66
CA SER A 488 -22.51 33.66 7.57
C SER A 488 -22.91 33.71 6.10
N HIS A 489 -23.94 32.94 5.74
CA HIS A 489 -24.55 32.93 4.41
C HIS A 489 -26.05 33.27 4.50
N PRO A 490 -26.50 34.41 3.94
CA PRO A 490 -25.69 35.49 3.36
C PRO A 490 -24.91 36.28 4.43
N SER A 491 -23.88 37.02 4.02
CA SER A 491 -23.10 37.90 4.90
C SER A 491 -23.83 39.21 5.24
N GLN A 492 -24.78 39.60 4.40
CA GLN A 492 -25.65 40.76 4.56
C GLN A 492 -27.10 40.46 4.12
N VAL A 493 -28.05 41.10 4.80
CA VAL A 493 -29.49 41.02 4.48
C VAL A 493 -30.03 42.42 4.26
N VAL A 494 -30.80 42.63 3.21
CA VAL A 494 -31.39 43.94 2.87
C VAL A 494 -32.90 43.88 3.07
N LEU A 495 -33.46 44.87 3.79
CA LEU A 495 -34.90 44.98 4.07
C LEU A 495 -35.46 46.31 3.51
N PRO A 496 -36.71 46.34 3.02
CA PRO A 496 -37.62 45.21 2.80
C PRO A 496 -37.22 44.39 1.56
N PHE A 497 -37.47 43.09 1.55
CA PHE A 497 -37.16 42.21 0.42
C PHE A 497 -38.42 41.98 -0.46
N PRO A 498 -38.26 41.65 -1.76
CA PRO A 498 -39.39 41.59 -2.69
C PRO A 498 -40.44 40.55 -2.28
N HIS A 499 -41.72 40.91 -2.42
CA HIS A 499 -42.88 40.01 -2.24
C HIS A 499 -43.16 39.50 -0.81
N TRP A 500 -42.67 40.18 0.22
CA TRP A 500 -42.96 39.82 1.60
C TRP A 500 -43.83 40.86 2.30
N GLU A 501 -44.84 40.37 3.04
CA GLU A 501 -45.75 41.18 3.83
C GLU A 501 -45.73 40.70 5.30
N PRO A 502 -45.79 41.62 6.29
CA PRO A 502 -45.80 41.23 7.69
C PRO A 502 -47.08 40.47 8.04
N LYS A 503 -46.95 39.27 8.62
CA LYS A 503 -48.08 38.51 9.17
C LYS A 503 -48.03 38.51 10.69
N GLU A 504 -49.17 38.75 11.34
CA GLU A 504 -49.29 38.72 12.82
C GLU A 504 -48.98 37.34 13.41
N LYS A 505 -49.32 36.27 12.68
CA LYS A 505 -48.99 34.88 13.02
C LYS A 505 -48.39 34.17 11.81
N PRO A 506 -47.06 34.05 11.71
CA PRO A 506 -46.43 33.33 10.61
C PRO A 506 -46.73 31.83 10.73
N VAL A 507 -47.17 31.20 9.62
CA VAL A 507 -47.48 29.76 9.56
C VAL A 507 -46.46 29.04 8.69
N LYS A 508 -46.02 29.68 7.59
CA LYS A 508 -44.95 29.17 6.73
C LYS A 508 -43.61 29.74 7.17
N GLU A 509 -42.54 28.99 6.93
CA GLU A 509 -41.19 29.48 7.25
C GLU A 509 -40.89 30.83 6.54
N ASP A 510 -41.37 31.00 5.31
CA ASP A 510 -41.20 32.22 4.50
C ASP A 510 -41.95 33.45 5.05
N ASP A 511 -42.95 33.22 5.90
CA ASP A 511 -43.69 34.30 6.57
C ASP A 511 -42.82 35.00 7.64
N VAL A 512 -41.80 34.32 8.17
CA VAL A 512 -40.92 34.86 9.22
C VAL A 512 -39.91 35.88 8.66
N GLY A 513 -39.28 35.53 7.55
CA GLY A 513 -38.26 36.34 6.89
C GLY A 513 -37.17 35.51 6.18
N PRO A 514 -36.09 36.18 5.73
CA PRO A 514 -35.04 35.56 4.94
C PRO A 514 -34.21 34.55 5.74
N GLN A 515 -33.73 33.51 5.06
CA GLN A 515 -32.88 32.48 5.64
C GLN A 515 -31.45 33.00 5.85
N VAL A 516 -30.90 32.71 7.03
CA VAL A 516 -29.51 33.00 7.40
C VAL A 516 -28.89 31.73 7.98
N THR A 517 -27.76 31.32 7.44
CA THR A 517 -27.03 30.13 7.87
C THR A 517 -25.67 30.51 8.41
N HIS A 518 -25.38 30.16 9.65
CA HIS A 518 -24.04 30.33 10.22
C HIS A 518 -23.32 28.99 10.25
N ILE A 519 -22.08 28.98 9.75
CA ILE A 519 -21.21 27.80 9.68
C ILE A 519 -20.04 28.04 10.63
N TYR A 520 -19.77 27.09 11.52
CA TYR A 520 -18.66 27.08 12.46
C TYR A 520 -17.84 25.83 12.23
N GLU A 521 -16.55 25.97 11.97
CA GLU A 521 -15.63 24.85 11.74
C GLU A 521 -14.47 24.94 12.73
N LEU A 522 -14.31 23.89 13.54
CA LEU A 522 -13.14 23.66 14.38
C LEU A 522 -12.17 22.77 13.63
N HIS A 523 -10.99 23.28 13.29
CA HIS A 523 -9.99 22.57 12.52
C HIS A 523 -8.70 22.37 13.33
N ASN A 524 -8.18 21.15 13.35
CA ASN A 524 -6.91 20.82 13.98
C ASN A 524 -5.76 20.94 12.97
N PHE A 525 -5.10 22.10 12.92
CA PHE A 525 -3.86 22.29 12.15
C PHE A 525 -2.62 21.77 12.88
N GLY A 526 -2.75 21.49 14.18
CA GLY A 526 -1.65 21.04 15.01
C GLY A 526 -1.20 19.62 14.67
N PRO A 527 0.07 19.29 14.91
CA PRO A 527 0.58 17.92 14.79
C PRO A 527 -0.06 16.97 15.81
N SER A 528 -0.44 17.49 16.99
CA SER A 528 -0.99 16.70 18.09
C SER A 528 -2.51 16.45 17.93
N SER A 529 -2.97 15.27 18.33
CA SER A 529 -4.38 14.87 18.32
C SER A 529 -5.06 15.20 19.65
N ILE A 530 -6.36 15.48 19.60
CA ILE A 530 -7.17 15.70 20.81
C ILE A 530 -8.15 14.55 21.02
N ARG A 531 -8.46 14.25 22.28
CA ARG A 531 -9.45 13.22 22.62
C ARG A 531 -10.85 13.81 22.66
N GLU A 532 -10.98 14.99 23.23
CA GLU A 532 -12.27 15.65 23.42
C GLU A 532 -12.10 17.18 23.50
N ALA A 533 -13.04 17.89 22.90
CA ALA A 533 -13.18 19.34 23.05
C ALA A 533 -14.65 19.75 23.16
N GLU A 534 -14.90 20.86 23.83
CA GLU A 534 -16.20 21.46 23.96
C GLU A 534 -16.29 22.72 23.09
N LEU A 535 -17.33 22.82 22.27
CA LEU A 535 -17.64 23.97 21.42
C LEU A 535 -18.97 24.58 21.88
N GLN A 536 -18.98 25.84 22.29
CA GLN A 536 -20.17 26.55 22.76
C GLN A 536 -20.53 27.69 21.80
N VAL A 537 -21.75 27.69 21.27
CA VAL A 537 -22.28 28.78 20.41
C VAL A 537 -23.37 29.56 21.16
N GLY A 538 -23.17 30.86 21.29
CA GLY A 538 -24.14 31.83 21.79
C GLY A 538 -24.95 32.44 20.65
N TRP A 539 -26.24 32.10 20.59
CA TRP A 539 -27.14 32.48 19.51
C TRP A 539 -28.12 33.58 19.92
N PRO A 540 -28.12 34.78 19.31
CA PRO A 540 -28.98 35.90 19.71
C PRO A 540 -30.44 35.67 19.27
N SER A 541 -31.27 35.14 20.18
CA SER A 541 -32.62 34.69 19.85
C SER A 541 -33.71 35.76 20.06
N ARG A 542 -33.66 36.54 21.15
CA ARG A 542 -34.65 37.59 21.43
C ARG A 542 -34.04 38.83 22.09
N PHE A 543 -34.74 39.95 21.96
CA PHE A 543 -34.46 41.21 22.65
C PHE A 543 -35.76 41.80 23.17
N ARG A 544 -35.91 41.96 24.50
CA ARG A 544 -37.11 42.52 25.16
C ARG A 544 -38.43 41.92 24.62
N ASP A 545 -38.52 40.59 24.59
CA ASP A 545 -39.65 39.79 24.11
C ASP A 545 -39.94 39.78 22.59
N GLU A 546 -39.13 40.47 21.78
CA GLU A 546 -39.17 40.39 20.32
C GLU A 546 -38.14 39.38 19.79
N ASN A 547 -38.53 38.56 18.81
CA ASN A 547 -37.64 37.59 18.18
C ASN A 547 -36.61 38.30 17.26
N LEU A 548 -35.37 37.81 17.23
CA LEU A 548 -34.30 38.27 16.33
C LEU A 548 -33.97 37.20 15.29
N LEU A 549 -33.02 36.30 15.61
CA LEU A 549 -32.70 35.14 14.77
C LEU A 549 -33.41 33.91 15.30
N TYR A 550 -34.36 33.41 14.52
CA TYR A 550 -35.12 32.23 14.83
C TYR A 550 -34.38 30.99 14.32
N ALA A 551 -33.77 30.22 15.23
CA ALA A 551 -33.06 29.00 14.92
C ALA A 551 -34.04 27.87 14.56
N MET A 552 -33.86 27.28 13.37
CA MET A 552 -34.73 26.24 12.82
C MET A 552 -34.14 24.86 13.07
N GLU A 553 -32.88 24.68 12.67
CA GLU A 553 -32.24 23.37 12.57
C GLU A 553 -30.73 23.50 12.78
N ILE A 554 -30.12 22.46 13.35
CA ILE A 554 -28.68 22.34 13.51
C ILE A 554 -28.23 21.10 12.75
N GLN A 555 -27.29 21.27 11.82
CA GLN A 555 -26.65 20.20 11.08
C GLN A 555 -25.18 20.09 11.49
N THR A 556 -24.72 18.87 11.72
CA THR A 556 -23.36 18.56 12.16
C THR A 556 -22.64 17.72 11.12
N ASP A 557 -21.35 17.98 10.92
CA ASP A 557 -20.47 17.22 10.03
C ASP A 557 -19.15 16.93 10.75
N GLY A 558 -18.68 15.69 10.69
CA GLY A 558 -17.56 15.18 11.49
C GLY A 558 -17.94 14.69 12.91
N PRO A 559 -16.95 14.45 13.79
CA PRO A 559 -17.14 13.81 15.09
C PRO A 559 -17.69 14.79 16.15
N ILE A 560 -18.88 15.35 15.92
CA ILE A 560 -19.47 16.38 16.77
C ILE A 560 -20.96 16.14 17.04
N SER A 561 -21.37 16.33 18.31
CA SER A 561 -22.77 16.19 18.73
C SER A 561 -23.21 17.42 19.52
N CYS A 562 -24.29 18.07 19.09
CA CYS A 562 -24.78 19.32 19.66
C CYS A 562 -26.09 19.16 20.44
N ARG A 563 -26.24 19.96 21.50
CA ARG A 563 -27.43 20.05 22.36
C ARG A 563 -27.80 21.51 22.59
N THR A 564 -29.09 21.79 22.74
CA THR A 564 -29.63 23.13 22.98
C THR A 564 -30.30 23.21 24.34
N ASN A 565 -30.27 24.39 24.96
CA ASN A 565 -30.95 24.61 26.24
C ASN A 565 -32.47 24.86 26.10
N THR A 566 -32.93 25.25 24.92
CA THR A 566 -34.36 25.40 24.58
C THR A 566 -34.70 24.63 23.31
N SER A 567 -36.00 24.32 23.12
CA SER A 567 -36.49 23.64 21.92
C SER A 567 -36.25 24.49 20.68
N LEU A 568 -35.63 23.89 19.66
CA LEU A 568 -35.55 24.48 18.32
C LEU A 568 -36.95 24.53 17.71
N ASN A 569 -37.23 25.60 16.96
CA ASN A 569 -38.50 25.81 16.26
C ASN A 569 -39.81 25.65 17.11
N PRO A 570 -40.03 26.46 18.16
CA PRO A 570 -41.24 26.38 19.00
C PRO A 570 -42.58 26.63 18.27
N LEU A 571 -42.60 27.24 17.09
CA LEU A 571 -43.83 27.53 16.32
C LEU A 571 -44.41 26.31 15.59
N ALA A 572 -43.63 25.25 15.35
CA ALA A 572 -44.08 24.06 14.64
C ALA A 572 -44.90 23.07 15.49
N SER A 573 -45.22 23.40 16.75
CA SER A 573 -45.94 22.49 17.66
C SER A 573 -47.44 22.30 17.35
N HIS A 574 -47.95 22.79 16.20
CA HIS A 574 -49.32 22.60 15.76
C HIS A 574 -49.43 22.19 14.29
N THR A 575 -48.88 21.03 13.91
CA THR A 575 -49.48 20.13 12.91
C THR A 575 -48.62 18.87 12.76
N CYS A 576 -49.13 17.75 13.25
CA CYS A 576 -48.66 16.42 12.84
C CYS A 576 -49.86 15.65 12.31
N THR A 577 -49.89 15.44 11.00
CA THR A 577 -50.69 14.40 10.34
C THR A 577 -49.79 13.72 9.32
N PHE A 578 -49.42 12.45 9.55
CA PHE A 578 -49.90 11.31 8.73
C PHE A 578 -49.34 9.95 9.20
N SER A 579 -50.24 8.96 9.16
CA SER A 579 -50.12 7.51 8.86
C SER A 579 -49.21 6.55 9.66
N GLN A 580 -49.87 5.50 10.18
CA GLN A 580 -49.43 4.08 10.27
C GLN A 580 -48.71 3.65 8.98
N GLU A 581 -47.69 2.78 8.89
CA GLU A 581 -47.28 1.57 9.63
C GLU A 581 -45.87 1.22 9.06
N THR A 582 -44.77 1.06 9.80
CA THR A 582 -44.24 -0.19 10.39
C THR A 582 -42.83 0.09 10.98
N LYS A 583 -42.55 -0.44 12.18
CA LYS A 583 -41.36 -0.24 13.07
C LYS A 583 -40.13 -1.10 12.68
N PRO A 584 -38.97 -1.10 13.43
CA PRO A 584 -38.52 -0.28 14.59
C PRO A 584 -37.08 0.31 14.40
N ASN A 585 -36.40 1.10 15.24
CA ASN A 585 -36.48 1.51 16.65
C ASN A 585 -35.56 2.75 16.82
N HIS A 586 -35.94 3.73 17.64
CA HIS A 586 -35.09 4.44 18.62
C HIS A 586 -35.95 5.55 19.26
N SER A 587 -36.62 5.21 20.35
CA SER A 587 -37.34 6.16 21.19
C SER A 587 -36.35 6.82 22.17
N LEU A 588 -36.22 8.14 22.12
CA LEU A 588 -35.55 8.92 23.18
C LEU A 588 -36.61 9.39 24.19
N VAL A 589 -36.56 8.80 25.37
CA VAL A 589 -37.29 9.22 26.57
C VAL A 589 -36.49 10.33 27.24
N CYS A 590 -37.04 11.55 27.32
CA CYS A 590 -36.45 12.63 28.10
C CYS A 590 -36.85 12.49 29.57
N ASN A 591 -35.95 11.94 30.40
CA ASN A 591 -36.02 12.07 31.85
C ASN A 591 -35.50 13.46 32.26
N VAL A 592 -36.33 14.22 32.98
CA VAL A 592 -35.98 15.53 33.52
C VAL A 592 -35.37 15.35 34.90
N PHE A 593 -34.08 15.69 35.06
CA PHE A 593 -33.45 15.90 36.36
C PHE A 593 -33.21 17.40 36.57
N PRO A 594 -33.33 17.94 37.81
CA PRO A 594 -33.17 19.37 38.06
C PRO A 594 -31.68 19.72 38.18
N LEU A 595 -31.21 20.70 37.40
CA LEU A 595 -29.85 21.24 37.49
C LEU A 595 -29.85 22.61 38.19
N SER A 596 -29.00 22.68 39.21
CA SER A 596 -28.69 23.82 40.05
C SER A 596 -28.11 25.01 39.28
N VAL A 597 -28.52 26.19 39.72
CA VAL A 597 -28.14 27.52 39.27
C VAL A 597 -26.64 27.79 39.51
N PHE A 598 -25.92 28.17 38.45
CA PHE A 598 -24.70 28.98 38.54
C PHE A 598 -24.65 29.97 37.36
N SER A 599 -24.54 31.26 37.70
CA SER A 599 -24.31 32.44 36.86
C SER A 599 -23.04 33.10 37.43
N PRO A 600 -22.08 33.65 36.64
CA PRO A 600 -22.20 34.92 35.89
C PRO A 600 -21.41 34.87 34.54
N GLN A 601 -21.27 35.85 33.64
CA GLN A 601 -21.43 37.31 33.60
C GLN A 601 -21.50 37.73 32.10
N ASN A 602 -22.16 38.86 31.79
CA ASN A 602 -22.27 39.55 30.49
C ASN A 602 -23.14 38.93 29.37
N CYS A 603 -24.46 39.12 29.50
CA CYS A 603 -25.38 39.40 28.38
C CYS A 603 -26.37 40.47 28.84
N THR A 604 -26.11 41.74 28.53
CA THR A 604 -27.02 42.86 28.82
C THR A 604 -28.10 42.92 27.72
N ASN A 605 -29.37 42.81 28.12
CA ASN A 605 -30.61 43.00 27.33
C ASN A 605 -30.95 42.06 26.15
N ILE A 606 -30.10 41.09 25.77
CA ILE A 606 -30.40 40.08 24.72
C ILE A 606 -30.47 38.69 25.36
N SER A 607 -31.51 37.90 25.06
CA SER A 607 -31.60 36.50 25.48
C SER A 607 -30.98 35.59 24.42
N CYS A 608 -29.88 34.91 24.79
CA CYS A 608 -29.15 34.01 23.91
C CYS A 608 -29.61 32.55 24.07
N LEU A 609 -29.93 31.89 22.96
CA LEU A 609 -30.01 30.43 22.87
C LEU A 609 -28.57 29.89 22.98
N ARG A 610 -28.34 28.91 23.87
CA ARG A 610 -27.01 28.29 24.03
C ARG A 610 -27.01 26.93 23.36
N ILE A 611 -26.03 26.72 22.50
CA ILE A 611 -25.80 25.47 21.79
C ILE A 611 -24.46 24.94 22.26
N MET A 612 -24.47 23.80 22.96
CA MET A 612 -23.27 23.12 23.44
C MET A 612 -23.01 21.91 22.55
N CYS A 613 -21.82 21.83 21.98
CA CYS A 613 -21.40 20.74 21.14
C CYS A 613 -20.18 20.04 21.74
N ILE A 614 -20.25 18.71 21.85
CA ILE A 614 -19.14 17.88 22.27
C ILE A 614 -18.46 17.37 21.00
N VAL A 615 -17.17 17.67 20.87
CA VAL A 615 -16.30 17.24 19.78
C VAL A 615 -15.49 16.05 20.27
N GLY A 616 -15.59 14.93 19.54
CA GLY A 616 -14.81 13.72 19.82
C GLY A 616 -13.35 13.86 19.39
N ARG A 617 -12.73 12.72 19.10
CA ARG A 617 -11.33 12.66 18.69
C ARG A 617 -11.12 13.42 17.36
N LEU A 618 -10.18 14.36 17.34
CA LEU A 618 -9.75 15.10 16.15
C LEU A 618 -8.24 14.94 15.96
N ASP A 619 -7.86 14.19 14.94
CA ASP A 619 -6.46 14.01 14.55
C ASP A 619 -5.97 15.15 13.63
N ARG A 620 -4.68 15.18 13.30
CA ARG A 620 -4.06 16.21 12.44
C ARG A 620 -4.81 16.35 11.10
N GLY A 621 -5.20 17.57 10.75
CA GLY A 621 -5.86 17.90 9.49
C GLY A 621 -7.36 17.58 9.42
N GLN A 622 -7.95 17.05 10.49
CA GLN A 622 -9.40 16.84 10.58
C GLN A 622 -10.11 18.08 11.11
N SER A 623 -11.39 18.23 10.73
CA SER A 623 -12.27 19.25 11.27
C SER A 623 -13.64 18.71 11.68
N ALA A 624 -14.29 19.48 12.56
CA ALA A 624 -15.67 19.28 12.98
C ALA A 624 -16.47 20.56 12.68
N VAL A 625 -17.63 20.41 12.03
CA VAL A 625 -18.42 21.54 11.52
C VAL A 625 -19.83 21.53 12.09
N VAL A 626 -20.32 22.71 12.48
CA VAL A 626 -21.71 22.98 12.89
C VAL A 626 -22.31 24.02 11.95
N LYS A 627 -23.43 23.68 11.32
CA LYS A 627 -24.23 24.57 10.47
C LYS A 627 -25.55 24.85 11.17
N ILE A 628 -25.82 26.11 11.50
CA ILE A 628 -27.06 26.55 12.14
C ILE A 628 -27.91 27.25 11.09
N ARG A 629 -29.02 26.63 10.72
CA ARG A 629 -30.02 27.20 9.81
C ARG A 629 -31.02 28.02 10.61
N SER A 630 -31.18 29.28 10.26
CA SER A 630 -32.06 30.23 10.95
C SER A 630 -32.81 31.12 10.00
N ARG A 631 -33.83 31.83 10.50
CA ARG A 631 -34.52 32.90 9.78
C ARG A 631 -34.52 34.19 10.57
N LEU A 632 -34.32 35.29 9.87
CA LEU A 632 -34.40 36.63 10.45
C LEU A 632 -35.87 37.01 10.66
N TRP A 633 -36.24 37.44 11.86
CA TRP A 633 -37.59 37.88 12.17
C TRP A 633 -37.83 39.29 11.62
N ALA A 634 -38.20 39.40 10.34
CA ALA A 634 -38.23 40.67 9.61
C ALA A 634 -39.19 41.71 10.24
N HIS A 635 -40.29 41.26 10.84
CA HIS A 635 -41.29 42.11 11.51
C HIS A 635 -40.67 43.02 12.59
N THR A 636 -39.74 42.50 13.39
CA THR A 636 -39.08 43.22 14.48
C THR A 636 -38.20 44.38 13.99
N PHE A 637 -37.58 44.22 12.82
CA PHE A 637 -36.66 45.21 12.27
C PHE A 637 -37.38 46.28 11.44
N LEU A 638 -38.52 45.96 10.83
CA LEU A 638 -39.33 46.91 10.07
C LEU A 638 -40.11 47.90 10.93
N GLN A 639 -40.40 47.55 12.19
CA GLN A 639 -41.06 48.45 13.14
C GLN A 639 -40.10 49.48 13.76
N ARG A 640 -38.80 49.27 13.64
CA ARG A 640 -37.77 50.17 14.21
C ARG A 640 -37.25 51.11 13.13
N ARG A 641 -36.71 52.27 13.53
CA ARG A 641 -36.05 53.21 12.60
C ARG A 641 -35.05 52.44 11.72
N ASN A 642 -34.95 52.84 10.44
CA ASN A 642 -34.10 52.30 9.36
C ASN A 642 -32.57 52.35 9.65
N ASP A 643 -32.16 52.21 10.90
CA ASP A 643 -30.78 52.18 11.32
C ASP A 643 -30.17 50.80 10.97
N PRO A 644 -28.90 50.74 10.53
CA PRO A 644 -28.23 49.47 10.31
C PRO A 644 -27.96 48.77 11.65
N TYR A 645 -28.23 47.47 11.72
CA TYR A 645 -27.98 46.67 12.92
C TYR A 645 -27.01 45.52 12.60
N ILE A 646 -26.35 45.04 13.66
CA ILE A 646 -25.31 44.02 13.60
C ILE A 646 -25.60 42.94 14.65
N LEU A 647 -25.76 41.69 14.21
CA LEU A 647 -26.12 40.53 15.04
C LEU A 647 -24.84 39.72 15.14
N ASN A 648 -24.31 39.66 16.35
CA ASN A 648 -23.13 38.88 16.66
C ASN A 648 -23.59 37.57 17.29
N SER A 649 -23.22 36.45 16.67
CA SER A 649 -23.27 35.15 17.35
C SER A 649 -21.86 34.83 17.86
N THR A 650 -21.75 34.43 19.11
CA THR A 650 -20.45 34.12 19.72
C THR A 650 -20.21 32.62 19.62
N VAL A 651 -18.94 32.23 19.48
CA VAL A 651 -18.54 30.84 19.63
C VAL A 651 -17.22 30.77 20.38
N SER A 652 -17.13 29.80 21.28
CA SER A 652 -15.90 29.47 21.99
C SER A 652 -15.64 27.99 21.86
N PHE A 653 -14.37 27.60 21.82
CA PHE A 653 -13.98 26.21 22.01
C PHE A 653 -12.97 26.10 23.15
N MET A 654 -13.00 24.96 23.82
CA MET A 654 -12.06 24.59 24.87
C MET A 654 -11.72 23.12 24.71
N VAL A 655 -10.44 22.78 24.62
CA VAL A 655 -10.02 21.38 24.64
C VAL A 655 -10.12 20.87 26.07
N THR A 656 -10.84 19.77 26.28
CA THR A 656 -11.11 19.21 27.62
C THR A 656 -10.20 18.03 27.95
N ALA A 657 -9.78 17.26 26.93
CA ALA A 657 -8.89 16.12 27.14
C ALA A 657 -7.96 15.85 25.97
N LEU A 658 -6.71 15.49 26.31
CA LEU A 658 -5.72 14.96 25.40
C LEU A 658 -5.51 13.46 25.62
N PRO A 659 -5.18 12.68 24.58
CA PRO A 659 -4.93 11.25 24.72
C PRO A 659 -3.58 10.90 25.39
N TYR A 660 -2.76 11.89 25.75
CA TYR A 660 -1.40 11.71 26.27
C TYR A 660 -1.34 11.54 27.80
N ARG A 661 -0.37 10.76 28.30
CA ARG A 661 -0.20 10.49 29.75
C ARG A 661 0.23 11.72 30.55
N ILE A 662 1.08 12.57 29.98
CA ILE A 662 1.55 13.82 30.62
C ILE A 662 0.69 14.97 30.10
N GLN A 663 -0.16 15.53 30.97
CA GLN A 663 -1.02 16.65 30.62
C GLN A 663 -0.27 17.99 30.76
N PRO A 664 -0.43 18.93 29.81
CA PRO A 664 0.16 20.26 29.90
C PRO A 664 -0.48 21.09 31.00
N SER A 665 0.25 22.09 31.50
CA SER A 665 -0.24 23.03 32.50
C SER A 665 -1.40 23.91 32.00
N THR A 666 -1.55 24.07 30.69
CA THR A 666 -2.60 24.90 30.06
C THR A 666 -3.12 24.25 28.79
N LEU A 667 -4.44 24.11 28.68
CA LEU A 667 -5.13 23.61 27.48
C LEU A 667 -5.53 24.78 26.56
N PRO A 668 -5.50 24.60 25.24
CA PRO A 668 -5.88 25.66 24.30
C PRO A 668 -7.38 25.98 24.38
N GLN A 669 -7.68 27.27 24.46
CA GLN A 669 -9.02 27.84 24.45
C GLN A 669 -9.05 29.07 23.54
N HIS A 670 -10.12 29.26 22.78
CA HIS A 670 -10.28 30.45 21.94
C HIS A 670 -11.75 30.84 21.84
N THR A 671 -12.04 32.15 21.85
CA THR A 671 -13.39 32.71 21.76
C THR A 671 -13.45 33.77 20.68
N THR A 672 -14.49 33.75 19.85
CA THR A 672 -14.61 34.65 18.69
C THR A 672 -16.07 34.75 18.20
N SER A 673 -16.45 35.80 17.48
CA SER A 673 -17.88 36.07 17.13
C SER A 673 -18.16 36.24 15.63
N VAL A 674 -19.16 35.54 15.06
CA VAL A 674 -19.65 35.75 13.67
C VAL A 674 -20.56 36.95 13.62
N ARG A 675 -20.39 37.77 12.58
CA ARG A 675 -21.13 39.02 12.38
C ARG A 675 -22.00 38.91 11.13
N CYS A 676 -23.30 39.17 11.27
CA CYS A 676 -24.20 39.47 10.16
C CYS A 676 -24.55 40.96 10.20
N ARG A 677 -24.60 41.64 9.05
CA ARG A 677 -24.98 43.08 8.95
C ARG A 677 -26.28 43.21 8.16
N TRP A 678 -27.17 44.11 8.57
CA TRP A 678 -28.32 44.50 7.76
C TRP A 678 -28.58 46.00 7.88
N GLY A 679 -29.16 46.56 6.83
CA GLY A 679 -29.46 47.98 6.74
C GLY A 679 -30.31 48.30 5.51
N PRO A 680 -30.69 49.58 5.36
CA PRO A 680 -31.43 50.03 4.20
C PRO A 680 -30.65 49.84 2.91
N TRP A 681 -31.36 49.64 1.80
CA TRP A 681 -30.81 49.45 0.44
C TRP A 681 -29.76 50.49 -0.01
N TRP A 682 -29.66 51.64 0.65
CA TRP A 682 -28.75 52.75 0.33
C TRP A 682 -27.47 52.81 1.18
N TYR A 683 -27.29 51.98 2.20
CA TYR A 683 -26.12 51.98 3.10
C TYR A 683 -25.12 50.84 2.77
N GLY A 684 -24.64 50.80 1.51
CA GLY A 684 -23.33 50.22 1.14
C GLY A 684 -23.27 48.77 0.64
N GLY A 685 -22.70 48.62 -0.57
CA GLY A 685 -22.06 47.40 -1.08
C GLY A 685 -22.94 46.55 -1.98
N THR A 686 -22.59 46.47 -3.28
CA THR A 686 -23.22 45.59 -4.27
C THR A 686 -23.43 44.19 -3.70
N PRO A 687 -24.66 43.65 -3.73
CA PRO A 687 -24.90 42.31 -3.23
C PRO A 687 -24.15 41.30 -4.11
N ASP A 688 -23.51 40.30 -3.49
CA ASP A 688 -23.13 39.03 -4.14
C ASP A 688 -24.40 38.25 -4.49
N VAL A 689 -25.19 38.82 -5.39
CA VAL A 689 -26.12 38.07 -6.21
C VAL A 689 -25.32 37.71 -7.44
N SER A 690 -25.08 36.41 -7.57
CA SER A 690 -24.85 35.77 -8.85
C SER A 690 -26.02 36.12 -9.79
N PHE A 691 -25.98 37.30 -10.39
CA PHE A 691 -26.84 37.66 -11.50
C PHE A 691 -26.36 36.83 -12.68
N ALA A 692 -27.21 35.89 -13.11
CA ALA A 692 -27.13 35.39 -14.47
C ALA A 692 -27.21 36.61 -15.39
N VAL A 693 -26.11 36.93 -16.07
CA VAL A 693 -26.02 38.08 -16.97
C VAL A 693 -27.10 37.92 -18.04
N PRO A 694 -28.01 38.90 -18.21
CA PRO A 694 -29.05 38.80 -19.23
C PRO A 694 -28.45 38.55 -20.60
N LEU A 695 -29.02 37.62 -21.37
CA LEU A 695 -28.49 37.17 -22.66
C LEU A 695 -28.19 38.34 -23.63
N TRP A 696 -28.99 39.42 -23.55
CA TRP A 696 -28.81 40.61 -24.38
C TRP A 696 -27.48 41.34 -24.11
N VAL A 697 -26.96 41.33 -22.88
CA VAL A 697 -25.67 41.95 -22.54
C VAL A 697 -24.52 41.15 -23.14
N ILE A 698 -24.63 39.82 -23.14
CA ILE A 698 -23.65 38.91 -23.78
C ILE A 698 -23.66 39.14 -25.30
N ILE A 699 -24.84 39.23 -25.91
CA ILE A 699 -24.97 39.53 -27.35
C ILE A 699 -24.36 40.90 -27.69
N LEU A 700 -24.61 41.92 -26.86
CA LEU A 700 -24.07 43.26 -27.08
C LEU A 700 -22.54 43.27 -26.98
N ALA A 701 -21.95 42.54 -26.04
CA ALA A 701 -20.51 42.39 -25.91
C ALA A 701 -19.87 41.66 -27.11
N ILE A 702 -20.52 40.60 -27.63
CA ILE A 702 -20.06 39.88 -28.83
C ILE A 702 -20.09 40.80 -30.05
N LEU A 703 -21.17 41.57 -30.26
CA LEU A 703 -21.28 42.50 -31.37
C LEU A 703 -20.21 43.60 -31.32
N LEU A 704 -19.94 44.14 -30.13
CA LEU A 704 -18.91 45.16 -29.92
C LEU A 704 -17.50 44.59 -30.19
N GLY A 705 -17.25 43.35 -29.74
CA GLY A 705 -16.00 42.63 -30.03
C GLY A 705 -15.78 42.36 -31.51
N LEU A 706 -16.81 41.93 -32.23
CA LEU A 706 -16.74 41.70 -33.68
C LEU A 706 -16.50 43.01 -34.45
N LEU A 707 -17.09 44.12 -33.99
CA LEU A 707 -16.89 45.44 -34.61
C LEU A 707 -15.44 45.92 -34.44
N VAL A 708 -14.85 45.73 -33.26
CA VAL A 708 -13.43 46.04 -33.01
C VAL A 708 -12.52 45.14 -33.85
N LEU A 709 -12.83 43.85 -33.95
CA LEU A 709 -12.08 42.93 -34.80
C LEU A 709 -12.14 43.35 -36.28
N ALA A 710 -13.32 43.71 -36.78
CA ALA A 710 -13.49 44.19 -38.16
C ALA A 710 -12.66 45.47 -38.41
N MET A 711 -12.69 46.43 -37.48
CA MET A 711 -11.87 47.64 -37.56
C MET A 711 -10.37 47.35 -37.56
N LEU A 712 -9.90 46.40 -36.74
CA LEU A 712 -8.51 45.96 -36.72
C LEU A 712 -8.11 45.25 -38.01
N THR A 713 -8.97 44.39 -38.56
CA THR A 713 -8.70 43.73 -39.85
C THR A 713 -8.65 44.73 -41.00
N LEU A 714 -9.50 45.76 -41.01
CA LEU A 714 -9.45 46.84 -41.99
C LEU A 714 -8.20 47.69 -41.85
N ALA A 715 -7.77 48.00 -40.61
CA ALA A 715 -6.53 48.70 -40.36
C ALA A 715 -5.32 47.90 -40.85
N MET A 716 -5.26 46.61 -40.52
CA MET A 716 -4.21 45.69 -40.98
C MET A 716 -4.20 45.54 -42.50
N TRP A 717 -5.37 45.44 -43.14
CA TRP A 717 -5.49 45.36 -44.59
C TRP A 717 -4.98 46.63 -45.26
N LYS A 718 -5.32 47.81 -44.72
CA LYS A 718 -4.88 49.10 -45.26
C LYS A 718 -3.38 49.34 -45.08
N VAL A 719 -2.78 48.79 -44.02
CA VAL A 719 -1.32 48.81 -43.76
C VAL A 719 -0.57 47.83 -44.67
N HIS A 720 -1.23 46.79 -45.19
CA HIS A 720 -0.62 45.85 -46.14
C HIS A 720 -0.63 46.34 -47.60
N THR A 721 -1.50 47.31 -47.93
CA THR A 721 -1.65 47.88 -49.28
C THR A 721 -0.89 49.19 -49.53
N HIS A 722 -0.04 49.61 -48.58
CA HIS A 722 0.96 50.66 -48.73
C HIS A 722 2.34 50.08 -48.47
#